data_AF-A0A852FYH8-F1
#
_entry.id   AF-A0A852FYH8-F1
#
_cell.length_a   1.000
_cell.length_b   1.000
_cell.length_c   1.000
_cell.angle_alpha   90.00
_cell.angle_beta   90.00
_cell.angle_gamma   90.00
#
_symmetry.space_group_name_H-M   'P 1'
#
loop_
_entity.id
_entity.type
_entity.pdbx_description
1 polymer ?
#
loop_
_entity_poly.entity_id
_entity_poly.type
_entity_poly.pdbx_seq_one_letter_code
_entity_poly.pdbx_strand_id
1 'polypeptide(L)'
;MAQLYYKKVNFSPYRDRIPLQIVRAEAELSSEEKAYLSAVEKGDYASVKHALQEAEIYYNININCMDPLGRSALLIAIENENLEIMELLLSHSVYVGDALLYAIRKEVVGAVELLLNYRKPSGEKQVPTLMMDTQFSEFTPDITPIMLAAHTNNYEIIKLLVQRRVTIPRPHQIRCNCVECVSSSEVDSLRHSRSRLNIYKALASPSLIALSSEDPILTAFRLGWELKELSKVENEFKAEYEELSQQCKRFAKDLLDQARSSRELEIILNHRDDQSEELDPQKCHDLAKLKVAIKYHQKEFVAQPNCQQLLATLWYDGFPGWRRKHWAVKLLTCVTIGLLFPVLSVAYLIAPKSRLGLFIKKPFIKFICHTGSYLTFLFMLLLASQHIVRTDLHMQGPPPTIVEWMILPWVLGFIWGEIKEMWDGGFNEYVHDWWNLMDFAMNSLYLATISLKIVAYVKYNGSRPREEWEMWHPTLIAEALFAISNILSSLRLISLFTANSHLGPLQISLGRMLLDILKFLFIYCLVLLAFANGLNQLYFYYETSASEEPNNCKGIRCEKQNNAFSTLFETLQSLFWSVFGLLNLYVTNVKARHEFTEFVGATMFGTYNVISLVVLLNMLIAMMNNSYQLIADHADIEWKFARTKLWMSYFDEGATLPPPFNIVPSPKSVWYLCKWIHNQLCPGDDSDNEQKRHENLKTFTVR
;
A
#
# COMPACT_ATOMS: atom_id res chain seq x y z
N MET A 1 -39.56 -0.51 31.23
CA MET A 1 -40.22 -0.79 29.93
C MET A 1 -41.46 -1.66 30.12
N ALA A 2 -42.48 -1.15 30.82
CA ALA A 2 -43.84 -1.68 30.84
C ALA A 2 -44.72 -0.61 31.48
N GLN A 3 -45.95 -0.43 31.00
CA GLN A 3 -46.93 0.61 31.39
C GLN A 3 -46.76 1.94 30.66
N LEU A 4 -47.40 2.03 29.49
CA LEU A 4 -48.21 3.18 29.02
C LEU A 4 -48.86 2.80 27.67
N TYR A 5 -49.59 1.68 27.65
CA TYR A 5 -50.53 1.37 26.56
C TYR A 5 -51.89 1.97 26.93
N TYR A 6 -52.13 3.22 26.57
CA TYR A 6 -53.48 3.80 26.64
C TYR A 6 -54.34 3.20 25.53
N LYS A 7 -55.19 2.26 25.90
CA LYS A 7 -56.17 1.61 25.03
C LYS A 7 -57.41 2.52 24.93
N LYS A 8 -57.51 3.36 23.89
CA LYS A 8 -58.80 3.94 23.46
C LYS A 8 -59.32 3.14 22.27
N VAL A 9 -60.15 2.13 22.57
CA VAL A 9 -60.85 1.36 21.54
C VAL A 9 -62.05 2.18 21.07
N ASN A 10 -61.87 2.97 20.02
CA ASN A 10 -63.00 3.54 19.27
C ASN A 10 -63.44 2.51 18.24
N PHE A 11 -64.56 1.83 18.48
CA PHE A 11 -65.27 1.04 17.49
C PHE A 11 -65.83 1.98 16.41
N SER A 12 -65.14 2.09 15.28
CA SER A 12 -65.66 2.72 14.05
C SER A 12 -66.16 1.63 13.09
N PRO A 13 -67.32 1.80 12.41
CA PRO A 13 -67.93 0.76 11.59
C PRO A 13 -67.36 0.66 10.16
N TYR A 14 -66.36 1.46 9.79
CA TYR A 14 -65.76 1.43 8.44
C TYR A 14 -64.45 0.62 8.44
N ARG A 15 -64.51 -0.62 7.95
CA ARG A 15 -63.36 -1.54 7.83
C ARG A 15 -62.54 -1.38 6.53
N ASP A 16 -62.90 -0.46 5.64
CA ASP A 16 -62.23 -0.30 4.33
C ASP A 16 -61.06 0.71 4.33
N ARG A 17 -60.73 1.32 5.46
CA ARG A 17 -59.60 2.27 5.56
C ARG A 17 -58.71 1.92 6.75
N ILE A 18 -57.40 1.87 6.51
CA ILE A 18 -56.39 1.68 7.55
C ILE A 18 -56.40 2.91 8.47
N PRO A 19 -56.64 2.76 9.79
CA PRO A 19 -56.61 3.89 10.71
C PRO A 19 -55.17 4.38 10.90
N LEU A 20 -54.89 5.61 10.45
CA LEU A 20 -53.63 6.29 10.73
C LEU A 20 -53.68 6.81 12.17
N GLN A 21 -52.97 6.14 13.07
CA GLN A 21 -52.78 6.56 14.46
C GLN A 21 -51.32 6.88 14.69
N ILE A 22 -51.05 7.93 15.48
CA ILE A 22 -49.69 8.25 15.92
C ILE A 22 -49.25 7.12 16.86
N VAL A 23 -48.30 6.30 16.40
CA VAL A 23 -47.88 5.06 17.08
C VAL A 23 -47.06 5.34 18.35
N ARG A 24 -46.39 6.50 18.41
CA ARG A 24 -45.70 7.00 19.60
C ARG A 24 -46.22 8.40 19.91
N ALA A 25 -47.05 8.52 20.95
CA ALA A 25 -47.47 9.82 21.45
C ALA A 25 -46.39 10.35 22.41
N GLU A 26 -45.77 11.47 22.07
CA GLU A 26 -44.91 12.23 22.96
C GLU A 26 -45.75 13.14 23.88
N ALA A 27 -45.13 13.78 24.86
CA ALA A 27 -45.82 14.72 25.74
C ALA A 27 -46.36 15.90 24.92
N GLU A 28 -47.66 16.18 25.01
CA GLU A 28 -48.26 17.33 24.31
C GLU A 28 -47.88 18.64 25.01
N LEU A 29 -47.26 19.56 24.27
CA LEU A 29 -46.92 20.90 24.75
C LEU A 29 -48.18 21.73 25.04
N SER A 30 -48.11 22.57 26.07
CA SER A 30 -49.16 23.54 26.38
C SER A 30 -49.28 24.61 25.27
N SER A 31 -50.43 25.28 25.17
CA SER A 31 -50.61 26.38 24.22
C SER A 31 -49.64 27.55 24.48
N GLU A 32 -49.30 27.79 25.74
CA GLU A 32 -48.35 28.83 26.16
C GLU A 32 -46.92 28.45 25.79
N GLU A 33 -46.53 27.18 25.98
CA GLU A 33 -45.23 26.66 25.56
C GLU A 33 -45.04 26.71 24.04
N LYS A 34 -46.10 26.40 23.27
CA LYS A 34 -46.07 26.54 21.80
C LYS A 34 -45.91 28.00 21.37
N ALA A 35 -46.56 28.93 22.06
CA ALA A 35 -46.42 30.36 21.78
C ALA A 35 -44.99 30.85 22.10
N TYR A 36 -44.42 30.39 23.22
CA TYR A 36 -43.03 30.66 23.61
C TYR A 36 -42.03 30.13 22.57
N LEU A 37 -42.11 28.84 22.20
CA LEU A 37 -41.20 28.25 21.21
C LEU A 37 -41.37 28.89 19.83
N SER A 38 -42.60 29.25 19.43
CA SER A 38 -42.83 30.00 18.18
C SER A 38 -42.24 31.41 18.22
N ALA A 39 -42.24 32.09 19.37
CA ALA A 39 -41.61 33.39 19.53
C ALA A 39 -40.08 33.30 19.42
N VAL A 40 -39.48 32.25 20.00
CA VAL A 40 -38.05 31.93 19.84
C VAL A 40 -37.70 31.61 18.38
N GLU A 41 -38.52 30.79 17.71
CA GLU A 41 -38.32 30.43 16.31
C GLU A 41 -38.42 31.63 15.36
N LYS A 42 -39.31 32.60 15.67
CA LYS A 42 -39.44 33.85 14.91
C LYS A 42 -38.36 34.88 15.22
N GLY A 43 -37.58 34.69 16.29
CA GLY A 43 -36.57 35.64 16.72
C GLY A 43 -37.12 36.88 17.43
N ASP A 44 -38.30 36.80 18.05
CA ASP A 44 -38.91 37.95 18.75
C ASP A 44 -38.37 38.11 20.18
N TYR A 45 -37.35 38.95 20.32
CA TYR A 45 -36.68 39.20 21.60
C TYR A 45 -37.62 39.72 22.70
N ALA A 46 -38.56 40.61 22.37
CA ALA A 46 -39.44 41.23 23.36
C ALA A 46 -40.43 40.21 23.95
N SER A 47 -41.05 39.41 23.06
CA SER A 47 -41.99 38.36 23.47
C SER A 47 -41.30 37.25 24.26
N VAL A 48 -40.09 36.84 23.86
CA VAL A 48 -39.31 35.82 24.58
C VAL A 48 -38.91 36.33 25.97
N LYS A 49 -38.46 37.59 26.09
CA LYS A 49 -38.12 38.20 27.38
C LYS A 49 -39.33 38.28 28.31
N HIS A 50 -40.49 38.66 27.80
CA HIS A 50 -41.72 38.70 28.59
C HIS A 50 -42.10 37.30 29.09
N ALA A 51 -42.09 36.30 28.21
CA ALA A 51 -42.39 34.93 28.57
C ALA A 51 -41.43 34.34 29.63
N LEU A 52 -40.14 34.67 29.55
CA LEU A 52 -39.14 34.26 30.55
C LEU A 52 -39.37 34.92 31.91
N GLN A 53 -39.70 36.22 31.94
CA GLN A 53 -40.01 36.94 33.18
C GLN A 53 -41.30 36.43 33.83
N GLU A 54 -42.32 36.12 33.04
CA GLU A 54 -43.56 35.50 33.54
C GLU A 54 -43.32 34.09 34.09
N ALA A 55 -42.45 33.31 33.44
CA ALA A 55 -42.11 31.96 33.87
C ALA A 55 -41.43 31.95 35.25
N GLU A 56 -40.61 32.95 35.58
CA GLU A 56 -39.99 33.09 36.91
C GLU A 56 -41.02 33.38 38.02
N ILE A 57 -42.11 34.06 37.69
CA ILE A 57 -43.12 34.52 38.67
C ILE A 57 -44.21 33.45 38.87
N TYR A 58 -44.70 32.87 37.78
CA TYR A 58 -45.92 32.05 37.79
C TYR A 58 -45.67 30.56 37.58
N TYR A 59 -44.47 30.14 37.17
CA TYR A 59 -44.12 28.75 36.85
C TYR A 59 -45.12 28.04 35.91
N ASN A 60 -45.81 28.82 35.06
CA ASN A 60 -46.81 28.33 34.10
C ASN A 60 -46.18 27.72 32.84
N ILE A 61 -44.96 28.14 32.50
CA ILE A 61 -44.21 27.67 31.32
C ILE A 61 -42.96 26.95 31.80
N ASN A 62 -42.75 25.72 31.32
CA ASN A 62 -41.45 25.06 31.46
C ASN A 62 -40.47 25.66 30.44
N ILE A 63 -39.47 26.40 30.92
CA ILE A 63 -38.46 27.04 30.06
C ILE A 63 -37.66 26.00 29.25
N ASN A 64 -37.50 24.78 29.79
CA ASN A 64 -36.80 23.66 29.14
C ASN A 64 -37.76 22.73 28.38
N CYS A 65 -38.93 23.22 27.95
CA CYS A 65 -39.82 22.46 27.10
C CYS A 65 -39.15 22.11 25.76
N MET A 66 -39.56 20.97 25.20
CA MET A 66 -39.03 20.43 23.96
C MET A 66 -40.14 20.38 22.93
N ASP A 67 -39.86 20.81 21.70
CA ASP A 67 -40.74 20.61 20.55
C ASP A 67 -41.01 19.11 20.32
N PRO A 68 -42.06 18.73 19.56
CA PRO A 68 -42.25 17.36 19.06
C PRO A 68 -41.11 16.83 18.17
N LEU A 69 -40.16 17.69 17.81
CA LEU A 69 -38.93 17.34 17.09
C LEU A 69 -37.74 17.11 18.05
N GLY A 70 -37.94 17.22 19.36
CA GLY A 70 -36.89 17.11 20.37
C GLY A 70 -35.95 18.32 20.42
N ARG A 71 -36.40 19.51 20.02
CA ARG A 71 -35.60 20.76 20.09
C ARG A 71 -36.00 21.57 21.32
N SER A 72 -35.02 22.03 22.10
CA SER A 72 -35.26 23.03 23.15
C SER A 72 -35.25 24.44 22.57
N ALA A 73 -35.79 25.41 23.33
CA ALA A 73 -35.70 26.83 22.97
C ALA A 73 -34.25 27.27 22.65
N LEU A 74 -33.28 26.77 23.40
CA LEU A 74 -31.86 27.08 23.18
C LEU A 74 -31.35 26.48 21.85
N LEU A 75 -31.74 25.25 21.52
CA LEU A 75 -31.37 24.62 20.24
C LEU A 75 -31.98 25.36 19.04
N ILE A 76 -33.22 25.86 19.16
CA ILE A 76 -33.88 26.67 18.13
C ILE A 76 -33.14 28.01 17.94
N ALA A 77 -32.76 28.67 19.05
CA ALA A 77 -31.99 29.92 18.98
C ALA A 77 -30.62 29.72 18.31
N ILE A 78 -29.93 28.60 18.59
CA ILE A 78 -28.68 28.22 17.93
C ILE A 78 -28.89 27.90 16.45
N GLU A 79 -29.96 27.16 16.11
CA GLU A 79 -30.29 26.80 14.72
C GLU A 79 -30.58 28.03 13.85
N ASN A 80 -31.16 29.08 14.43
CA ASN A 80 -31.44 30.36 13.77
C ASN A 80 -30.32 31.39 13.90
N GLU A 81 -29.17 31.04 14.49
CA GLU A 81 -28.02 31.94 14.72
C GLU A 81 -28.37 33.24 15.49
N ASN A 82 -29.41 33.23 16.33
CA ASN A 82 -29.85 34.42 17.06
C ASN A 82 -29.11 34.53 18.42
N LEU A 83 -27.96 35.19 18.39
CA LEU A 83 -27.07 35.36 19.55
C LEU A 83 -27.71 36.14 20.71
N GLU A 84 -28.57 37.12 20.42
CA GLU A 84 -29.22 37.96 21.44
C GLU A 84 -30.23 37.14 22.27
N ILE A 85 -31.02 36.30 21.60
CA ILE A 85 -31.95 35.38 22.27
C ILE A 85 -31.17 34.32 23.04
N MET A 86 -30.05 33.83 22.50
CA MET A 86 -29.19 32.90 23.24
C MET A 86 -28.66 33.52 24.53
N GLU A 87 -28.14 34.74 24.49
CA GLU A 87 -27.64 35.45 25.68
C GLU A 87 -28.76 35.64 26.72
N LEU A 88 -29.96 36.00 26.25
CA LEU A 88 -31.15 36.12 27.09
C LEU A 88 -31.52 34.78 27.75
N LEU A 89 -31.56 33.69 26.99
CA LEU A 89 -31.86 32.35 27.51
C LEU A 89 -30.80 31.88 28.52
N LEU A 90 -29.51 32.11 28.23
CA LEU A 90 -28.42 31.77 29.14
C LEU A 90 -28.47 32.60 30.43
N SER A 91 -28.86 33.88 30.36
CA SER A 91 -29.02 34.73 31.55
C SER A 91 -30.11 34.22 32.52
N HIS A 92 -31.14 33.54 32.01
CA HIS A 92 -32.22 32.92 32.81
C HIS A 92 -31.93 31.44 33.17
N SER A 93 -30.67 31.00 33.08
CA SER A 93 -30.20 29.68 33.55
C SER A 93 -30.84 28.45 32.89
N VAL A 94 -31.16 28.54 31.60
CA VAL A 94 -31.67 27.41 30.78
C VAL A 94 -30.75 26.18 30.83
N TYR A 95 -31.34 24.99 30.76
CA TYR A 95 -30.59 23.73 30.70
C TYR A 95 -29.81 23.64 29.38
N VAL A 96 -28.48 23.70 29.48
CA VAL A 96 -27.59 23.69 28.32
C VAL A 96 -27.47 22.30 27.68
N GLY A 97 -27.39 21.22 28.49
CA GLY A 97 -27.27 19.85 27.98
C GLY A 97 -26.22 19.71 26.87
N ASP A 98 -26.65 19.15 25.73
CA ASP A 98 -25.84 18.95 24.52
C ASP A 98 -25.83 20.17 23.57
N ALA A 99 -26.32 21.34 23.99
CA ALA A 99 -26.40 22.53 23.13
C ALA A 99 -25.02 22.99 22.62
N LEU A 100 -23.95 22.74 23.39
CA LEU A 100 -22.58 22.99 22.93
C LEU A 100 -22.22 22.09 21.73
N LEU A 101 -22.52 20.79 21.80
CA LEU A 101 -22.27 19.86 20.70
C LEU A 101 -23.13 20.23 19.48
N TYR A 102 -24.38 20.63 19.70
CA TYR A 102 -25.26 21.08 18.64
C TYR A 102 -24.75 22.37 17.96
N ALA A 103 -24.29 23.36 18.73
CA ALA A 103 -23.70 24.59 18.20
C ALA A 103 -22.43 24.32 17.36
N ILE A 104 -21.59 23.38 17.81
CA ILE A 104 -20.40 22.94 17.06
C ILE A 104 -20.80 22.27 15.74
N ARG A 105 -21.84 21.42 15.74
CA ARG A 105 -22.33 20.76 14.53
C ARG A 105 -22.90 21.74 13.51
N LYS A 106 -23.55 22.82 13.97
CA LYS A 106 -24.06 23.90 13.11
C LYS A 106 -22.97 24.92 12.73
N GLU A 107 -21.75 24.77 13.24
CA GLU A 107 -20.60 25.63 12.94
C GLU A 107 -20.77 27.11 13.36
N VAL A 108 -21.64 27.38 14.34
CA VAL A 108 -21.94 28.75 14.79
C VAL A 108 -20.93 29.21 15.85
N VAL A 109 -19.91 29.96 15.41
CA VAL A 109 -18.77 30.37 16.27
C VAL A 109 -19.21 31.24 17.45
N GLY A 110 -20.08 32.23 17.22
CA GLY A 110 -20.57 33.13 18.28
C GLY A 110 -21.37 32.39 19.37
N ALA A 111 -22.18 31.40 18.97
CA ALA A 111 -22.91 30.53 19.89
C ALA A 111 -21.95 29.71 20.76
N VAL A 112 -20.91 29.12 20.14
CA VAL A 112 -19.89 28.36 20.87
C VAL A 112 -19.11 29.25 21.83
N GLU A 113 -18.74 30.46 21.44
CA GLU A 113 -18.04 31.41 22.31
C GLU A 113 -18.89 31.79 23.53
N LEU A 114 -20.16 32.13 23.31
CA LEU A 114 -21.12 32.43 24.39
C LEU A 114 -21.28 31.25 25.34
N LEU A 115 -21.44 30.03 24.81
CA LEU A 115 -21.59 28.80 25.61
C LEU A 115 -20.31 28.43 26.37
N LEU A 116 -19.12 28.68 25.81
CA LEU A 116 -17.85 28.44 26.48
C LEU A 116 -17.55 29.49 27.57
N ASN A 117 -18.04 30.71 27.40
CA ASN A 117 -17.90 31.80 28.37
C ASN A 117 -18.97 31.76 29.47
N TYR A 118 -20.08 31.07 29.21
CA TYR A 118 -21.17 30.90 30.17
C TYR A 118 -20.70 30.13 31.41
N ARG A 119 -20.67 30.82 32.55
CA ARG A 119 -20.38 30.23 33.86
C ARG A 119 -21.67 30.23 34.67
N LYS A 120 -22.19 29.05 34.99
CA LYS A 120 -23.38 28.92 35.85
C LYS A 120 -23.16 29.73 37.14
N PRO A 121 -24.06 30.66 37.47
CA PRO A 121 -24.01 31.35 38.76
C PRO A 121 -24.50 30.38 39.85
N SER A 122 -23.57 29.84 40.64
CA SER A 122 -23.71 29.43 42.06
C SER A 122 -23.15 28.04 42.40
N GLY A 123 -22.19 28.02 43.34
CA GLY A 123 -22.51 27.47 44.66
C GLY A 123 -21.91 26.13 45.10
N GLU A 124 -21.69 25.15 44.22
CA GLU A 124 -21.22 23.83 44.67
C GLU A 124 -19.98 23.35 43.93
N LYS A 125 -18.99 22.91 44.72
CA LYS A 125 -17.88 22.08 44.26
C LYS A 125 -18.46 20.78 43.70
N GLN A 126 -18.86 20.81 42.43
CA GLN A 126 -19.13 19.60 41.68
C GLN A 126 -18.01 19.47 40.64
N VAL A 127 -17.33 18.33 40.73
CA VAL A 127 -16.58 17.73 39.61
C VAL A 127 -17.45 17.91 38.36
N PRO A 128 -16.91 18.33 37.19
CA PRO A 128 -17.74 18.61 36.03
C PRO A 128 -18.60 17.38 35.71
N THR A 129 -19.89 17.43 36.03
CA THR A 129 -20.85 16.40 35.65
C THR A 129 -21.17 16.62 34.17
N LEU A 130 -20.17 16.36 33.33
CA LEU A 130 -20.27 16.10 31.89
C LEU A 130 -20.91 14.71 31.64
N MET A 131 -21.72 14.23 32.58
CA MET A 131 -22.29 12.89 32.58
C MET A 131 -23.81 12.99 32.48
N MET A 132 -24.26 12.80 31.24
CA MET A 132 -25.39 11.95 30.84
C MET A 132 -26.71 12.20 31.57
N ASP A 133 -27.60 12.97 30.94
CA ASP A 133 -29.00 12.56 30.89
C ASP A 133 -29.19 11.66 29.65
N THR A 134 -29.07 10.36 29.90
CA THR A 134 -29.08 9.25 28.92
C THR A 134 -30.37 9.08 28.12
N GLN A 135 -31.41 9.89 28.34
CA GLN A 135 -32.72 9.56 27.79
C GLN A 135 -32.90 9.97 26.33
N PHE A 136 -32.31 11.09 25.86
CA PHE A 136 -32.43 11.55 24.46
C PHE A 136 -31.24 12.42 23.99
N SER A 137 -29.99 12.03 24.25
CA SER A 137 -28.87 12.68 23.58
C SER A 137 -28.88 12.32 22.10
N GLU A 138 -28.78 13.33 21.22
CA GLU A 138 -28.65 13.13 19.78
C GLU A 138 -27.27 12.55 19.40
N PHE A 139 -26.28 12.73 20.28
CA PHE A 139 -24.91 12.32 20.07
C PHE A 139 -24.58 11.02 20.78
N THR A 140 -23.59 10.29 20.26
CA THR A 140 -23.07 9.13 20.98
C THR A 140 -22.28 9.61 22.21
N PRO A 141 -22.38 8.92 23.35
CA PRO A 141 -21.85 9.40 24.64
C PRO A 141 -20.32 9.54 24.69
N ASP A 142 -19.62 8.97 23.73
CA ASP A 142 -18.17 9.02 23.55
C ASP A 142 -17.68 10.30 22.85
N ILE A 143 -18.59 11.09 22.24
CA ILE A 143 -18.23 12.30 21.52
C ILE A 143 -17.94 13.44 22.50
N THR A 144 -16.69 13.89 22.50
CA THR A 144 -16.30 15.13 23.18
C THR A 144 -16.47 16.35 22.27
N PRO A 145 -16.63 17.57 22.82
CA PRO A 145 -16.77 18.79 22.02
C PRO A 145 -15.62 19.00 21.01
N ILE A 146 -14.38 18.68 21.40
CA ILE A 146 -13.24 18.79 20.50
C ILE A 146 -13.25 17.75 19.37
N MET A 147 -13.75 16.53 19.64
CA MET A 147 -13.90 15.51 18.60
C MET A 147 -14.91 15.94 17.55
N LEU A 148 -16.07 16.46 17.98
CA LEU A 148 -17.10 16.92 17.07
C LEU A 148 -16.65 18.14 16.26
N ALA A 149 -15.93 19.08 16.89
CA ALA A 149 -15.35 20.23 16.19
C ALA A 149 -14.29 19.81 15.16
N ALA A 150 -13.52 18.77 15.47
CA ALA A 150 -12.59 18.17 14.53
C ALA A 150 -13.31 17.47 13.37
N HIS A 151 -14.47 16.83 13.62
CA HIS A 151 -15.28 16.19 12.57
C HIS A 151 -15.87 17.21 11.59
N THR A 152 -16.28 18.41 12.06
CA THR A 152 -16.72 19.51 11.19
C THR A 152 -15.55 20.26 10.53
N ASN A 153 -14.32 20.04 11.00
CA ASN A 153 -13.09 20.61 10.47
C ASN A 153 -13.06 22.16 10.48
N ASN A 154 -13.83 22.81 11.37
CA ASN A 154 -13.86 24.26 11.51
C ASN A 154 -12.69 24.77 12.37
N TYR A 155 -11.80 25.54 11.76
CA TYR A 155 -10.57 26.04 12.40
C TYR A 155 -10.82 26.94 13.62
N GLU A 156 -11.81 27.83 13.57
CA GLU A 156 -12.06 28.82 14.62
C GLU A 156 -12.58 28.16 15.90
N ILE A 157 -13.53 27.24 15.75
CA ILE A 157 -14.10 26.47 16.87
C ILE A 157 -13.01 25.62 17.53
N ILE A 158 -12.20 24.91 16.73
CA ILE A 158 -11.09 24.10 17.25
C ILE A 158 -10.10 24.99 18.00
N LYS A 159 -9.76 26.17 17.46
CA LYS A 159 -8.85 27.12 18.12
C LYS A 159 -9.38 27.57 19.47
N LEU A 160 -10.67 27.90 19.57
CA LEU A 160 -11.31 28.27 20.85
C LEU A 160 -11.24 27.12 21.87
N LEU A 161 -11.48 25.88 21.44
CA LEU A 161 -11.44 24.70 22.32
C LEU A 161 -10.01 24.33 22.75
N VAL A 162 -9.02 24.45 21.85
CA VAL A 162 -7.60 24.19 22.15
C VAL A 162 -7.05 25.23 23.13
N GLN A 163 -7.46 26.50 23.03
CA GLN A 163 -7.11 27.54 24.01
C GLN A 163 -7.62 27.21 25.43
N ARG A 164 -8.74 26.49 25.53
CA ARG A 164 -9.30 25.99 26.79
C ARG A 164 -8.64 24.68 27.28
N ARG A 165 -7.57 24.22 26.61
CA ARG A 165 -6.79 23.00 26.92
C ARG A 165 -7.62 21.72 26.95
N VAL A 166 -8.62 21.60 26.08
CA VAL A 166 -9.35 20.34 25.91
C VAL A 166 -8.43 19.32 25.21
N THR A 167 -8.28 18.13 25.79
CA THR A 167 -7.40 17.07 25.27
C THR A 167 -8.18 15.96 24.59
N ILE A 168 -7.65 15.43 23.49
CA ILE A 168 -8.16 14.21 22.85
C ILE A 168 -7.41 13.01 23.45
N PRO A 169 -8.09 11.94 23.88
CA PRO A 169 -7.45 10.73 24.35
C PRO A 169 -6.66 10.09 23.19
N ARG A 170 -5.45 9.62 23.47
CA ARG A 170 -4.69 8.86 22.48
C ARG A 170 -5.24 7.43 22.41
N PRO A 171 -5.61 6.93 21.23
CA PRO A 171 -6.14 5.58 21.10
C PRO A 171 -5.03 4.57 21.40
N HIS A 172 -5.37 3.53 22.16
CA HIS A 172 -4.49 2.38 22.31
C HIS A 172 -4.42 1.57 21.00
N GLN A 173 -3.35 0.80 20.84
CA GLN A 173 -3.25 -0.17 19.74
C GLN A 173 -4.39 -1.20 19.85
N ILE A 174 -4.86 -1.72 18.71
CA ILE A 174 -5.94 -2.73 18.68
C ILE A 174 -5.61 -3.95 19.56
N ARG A 175 -4.35 -4.35 19.62
CA ARG A 175 -3.87 -5.51 20.38
C ARG A 175 -3.53 -5.17 21.84
N CYS A 176 -4.01 -4.05 22.36
CA CYS A 176 -3.76 -3.65 23.74
C CYS A 176 -4.56 -4.52 24.70
N ASN A 177 -3.86 -5.16 25.64
CA ASN A 177 -4.46 -6.03 26.66
C ASN A 177 -4.66 -5.30 28.01
N CYS A 178 -4.80 -3.97 28.00
CA CYS A 178 -5.04 -3.24 29.24
C CYS A 178 -6.47 -3.48 29.76
N VAL A 179 -6.65 -3.36 31.07
CA VAL A 179 -7.92 -3.64 31.76
C VAL A 179 -9.06 -2.79 31.20
N GLU A 180 -8.79 -1.53 30.84
CA GLU A 180 -9.79 -0.62 30.27
C GLU A 180 -10.26 -1.05 28.86
N CYS A 181 -9.36 -1.49 27.98
CA CYS A 181 -9.73 -1.93 26.63
C CYS A 181 -10.49 -3.26 26.67
N VAL A 182 -10.05 -4.21 27.50
CA VAL A 182 -10.71 -5.51 27.64
C VAL A 182 -12.11 -5.35 28.24
N SER A 183 -12.24 -4.60 29.33
CA SER A 183 -13.54 -4.37 29.97
C SER A 183 -14.51 -3.60 29.06
N SER A 184 -14.07 -2.54 28.38
CA SER A 184 -14.94 -1.81 27.45
C SER A 184 -15.38 -2.67 26.26
N SER A 185 -14.49 -3.52 25.75
CA SER A 185 -14.82 -4.45 24.65
C SER A 185 -15.78 -5.57 25.10
N GLU A 186 -15.64 -6.08 26.32
CA GLU A 186 -16.54 -7.12 26.86
C GLU A 186 -17.94 -6.56 27.15
N VAL A 187 -18.03 -5.31 27.61
CA VAL A 187 -19.30 -4.64 27.88
C VAL A 187 -20.01 -4.27 26.57
N ASP A 188 -19.32 -3.58 25.65
CA ASP A 188 -19.89 -3.18 24.36
C ASP A 188 -18.78 -2.96 23.29
N SER A 189 -18.53 -4.01 22.51
CA SER A 189 -17.55 -3.99 21.42
C SER A 189 -17.86 -2.99 20.31
N LEU A 190 -19.14 -2.71 20.04
CA LEU A 190 -19.54 -1.76 19.00
C LEU A 190 -19.26 -0.32 19.45
N ARG A 191 -19.56 0.01 20.71
CA ARG A 191 -19.17 1.32 21.27
C ARG A 191 -17.67 1.50 21.32
N HIS A 192 -16.92 0.47 21.70
CA HIS A 192 -15.45 0.53 21.75
C HIS A 192 -14.84 0.80 20.35
N SER A 193 -15.30 0.08 19.32
CA SER A 193 -14.84 0.29 17.93
C SER A 193 -15.27 1.65 17.37
N ARG A 194 -16.53 2.06 17.59
CA ARG A 194 -17.05 3.37 17.17
C ARG A 194 -16.29 4.53 17.82
N SER A 195 -15.99 4.42 19.12
CA SER A 195 -15.23 5.42 19.85
C SER A 195 -13.82 5.58 19.31
N ARG A 196 -13.12 4.47 19.04
CA ARG A 196 -11.81 4.51 18.39
C ARG A 196 -11.86 5.18 17.03
N LEU A 197 -12.85 4.84 16.20
CA LEU A 197 -13.04 5.46 14.88
C LEU A 197 -13.31 6.97 15.00
N ASN A 198 -14.15 7.39 15.95
CA ASN A 198 -14.43 8.80 16.23
C ASN A 198 -13.17 9.56 16.67
N ILE A 199 -12.30 8.95 17.49
CA ILE A 199 -11.00 9.51 17.90
C ILE A 199 -10.10 9.69 16.68
N TYR A 200 -9.94 8.66 15.86
CA TYR A 200 -9.11 8.73 14.65
C TYR A 200 -9.63 9.74 13.63
N LYS A 201 -10.95 9.82 13.46
CA LYS A 201 -11.60 10.83 12.61
C LYS A 201 -11.33 12.24 13.10
N ALA A 202 -11.30 12.46 14.41
CA ALA A 202 -10.92 13.74 14.99
C ALA A 202 -9.42 14.06 14.76
N LEU A 203 -8.54 13.10 15.05
CA LEU A 203 -7.08 13.27 14.91
C LEU A 203 -6.64 13.48 13.45
N ALA A 204 -7.35 12.88 12.49
CA ALA A 204 -7.08 13.00 11.06
C ALA A 204 -7.55 14.34 10.45
N SER A 205 -8.27 15.18 11.22
CA SER A 205 -8.78 16.45 10.69
C SER A 205 -7.66 17.46 10.38
N PRO A 206 -7.62 18.03 9.17
CA PRO A 206 -6.60 19.01 8.76
C PRO A 206 -6.44 20.19 9.72
N SER A 207 -7.55 20.77 10.17
CA SER A 207 -7.55 21.95 11.05
C SER A 207 -6.93 21.65 12.41
N LEU A 208 -7.19 20.47 12.97
CA LEU A 208 -6.58 20.06 14.24
C LEU A 208 -5.09 19.79 14.10
N ILE A 209 -4.67 19.10 13.04
CA ILE A 209 -3.24 18.84 12.77
C ILE A 209 -2.49 20.17 12.63
N ALA A 210 -3.05 21.14 11.90
CA ALA A 210 -2.43 22.45 11.71
C ALA A 210 -2.26 23.27 13.01
N LEU A 211 -3.18 23.12 13.98
CA LEU A 211 -3.14 23.86 15.25
C LEU A 211 -2.31 23.18 16.34
N SER A 212 -2.26 21.84 16.34
CA SER A 212 -1.73 21.07 17.48
C SER A 212 -0.34 20.48 17.24
N SER A 213 0.04 20.23 15.98
CA SER A 213 1.29 19.55 15.65
C SER A 213 2.42 20.51 15.29
N GLU A 214 3.63 20.23 15.76
CA GLU A 214 4.84 21.01 15.42
C GLU A 214 5.29 20.73 13.98
N ASP A 215 5.29 19.45 13.57
CA ASP A 215 5.46 19.03 12.18
C ASP A 215 4.16 18.37 11.64
N PRO A 216 3.34 19.12 10.89
CA PRO A 216 2.08 18.60 10.36
C PRO A 216 2.28 17.55 9.25
N ILE A 217 3.39 17.62 8.50
CA ILE A 217 3.67 16.67 7.41
C ILE A 217 4.00 15.30 8.00
N LEU A 218 4.89 15.25 9.01
CA LEU A 218 5.24 13.99 9.67
C LEU A 218 4.02 13.36 10.35
N THR A 219 3.23 14.19 11.03
CA THR A 219 2.02 13.75 11.75
C THR A 219 1.01 13.15 10.77
N ALA A 220 0.78 13.81 9.63
CA ALA A 220 -0.07 13.29 8.56
C ALA A 220 0.47 11.97 7.97
N PHE A 221 1.79 11.82 7.83
CA PHE A 221 2.39 10.58 7.34
C PHE A 221 2.18 9.42 8.30
N ARG A 222 2.43 9.62 9.61
CA ARG A 222 2.24 8.61 10.64
C ARG A 222 0.79 8.21 10.79
N LEU A 223 -0.12 9.18 10.94
CA LEU A 223 -1.56 8.92 11.04
C LEU A 223 -2.10 8.24 9.78
N GLY A 224 -1.73 8.71 8.58
CA GLY A 224 -2.14 8.08 7.34
C GLY A 224 -1.68 6.63 7.20
N TRP A 225 -0.50 6.30 7.72
CA TRP A 225 0.01 4.93 7.78
C TRP A 225 -0.74 4.07 8.81
N GLU A 226 -0.90 4.57 10.04
CA GLU A 226 -1.64 3.88 11.10
C GLU A 226 -3.06 3.56 10.66
N LEU A 227 -3.79 4.52 10.09
CA LEU A 227 -5.15 4.32 9.55
C LEU A 227 -5.18 3.26 8.46
N LYS A 228 -4.17 3.21 7.59
CA LYS A 228 -4.11 2.21 6.51
C LYS A 228 -3.80 0.81 7.02
N GLU A 229 -3.02 0.68 8.10
CA GLU A 229 -2.80 -0.62 8.75
C GLU A 229 -4.04 -1.05 9.55
N LEU A 230 -4.69 -0.12 10.25
CA LEU A 230 -5.94 -0.38 10.97
C LEU A 230 -7.06 -0.85 10.03
N SER A 231 -7.14 -0.29 8.81
CA SER A 231 -8.12 -0.71 7.81
C SER A 231 -7.94 -2.15 7.31
N LYS A 232 -6.77 -2.77 7.55
CA LYS A 232 -6.53 -4.20 7.26
C LYS A 232 -6.86 -5.09 8.45
N VAL A 233 -6.88 -4.53 9.65
CA VAL A 233 -7.17 -5.26 10.89
C VAL A 233 -8.67 -5.24 11.17
N GLU A 234 -9.33 -4.08 11.03
CA GLU A 234 -10.78 -3.92 11.15
C GLU A 234 -11.42 -3.91 9.76
N ASN A 235 -11.97 -5.06 9.37
CA ASN A 235 -12.54 -5.25 8.03
C ASN A 235 -13.90 -4.55 7.88
N GLU A 236 -14.64 -4.39 8.97
CA GLU A 236 -16.00 -3.84 9.02
C GLU A 236 -16.00 -2.34 8.67
N PHE A 237 -15.06 -1.57 9.22
CA PHE A 237 -14.92 -0.12 8.99
C PHE A 237 -13.79 0.22 8.02
N LYS A 238 -13.37 -0.73 7.19
CA LYS A 238 -12.25 -0.56 6.26
C LYS A 238 -12.40 0.67 5.37
N ALA A 239 -13.59 0.92 4.82
CA ALA A 239 -13.85 2.05 3.93
C ALA A 239 -13.62 3.40 4.63
N GLU A 240 -14.10 3.55 5.87
CA GLU A 240 -13.96 4.79 6.65
C GLU A 240 -12.49 5.05 7.00
N TYR A 241 -11.74 4.04 7.44
CA TYR A 241 -10.30 4.19 7.71
C TYR A 241 -9.49 4.50 6.44
N GLU A 242 -9.84 3.89 5.30
CA GLU A 242 -9.17 4.18 4.02
C GLU A 242 -9.45 5.62 3.57
N GLU A 243 -10.66 6.13 3.77
CA GLU A 243 -11.03 7.52 3.51
C GLU A 243 -10.25 8.50 4.39
N LEU A 244 -10.17 8.25 5.71
CA LEU A 244 -9.38 9.07 6.63
C LEU A 244 -7.89 9.04 6.31
N SER A 245 -7.34 7.87 5.96
CA SER A 245 -5.96 7.76 5.48
C SER A 245 -5.76 8.63 4.24
N GLN A 246 -6.71 8.61 3.30
CA GLN A 246 -6.65 9.41 2.08
C GLN A 246 -6.73 10.91 2.38
N GLN A 247 -7.55 11.32 3.36
CA GLN A 247 -7.64 12.71 3.83
C GLN A 247 -6.28 13.20 4.35
N CYS A 248 -5.59 12.41 5.18
CA CYS A 248 -4.24 12.73 5.67
C CYS A 248 -3.22 12.87 4.52
N LYS A 249 -3.28 11.99 3.51
CA LYS A 249 -2.39 12.05 2.33
C LYS A 249 -2.62 13.33 1.51
N ARG A 250 -3.88 13.68 1.27
CA ARG A 250 -4.27 14.91 0.58
C ARG A 250 -3.82 16.15 1.34
N PHE A 251 -4.04 16.18 2.66
CA PHE A 251 -3.58 17.29 3.50
C PHE A 251 -2.07 17.53 3.39
N ALA A 252 -1.25 16.47 3.47
CA ALA A 252 0.19 16.60 3.33
C ALA A 252 0.61 17.13 1.95
N LYS A 253 -0.06 16.67 0.89
CA LYS A 253 0.15 17.14 -0.49
C LYS A 253 -0.27 18.61 -0.64
N ASP A 254 -1.43 18.99 -0.13
CA ASP A 254 -1.96 20.35 -0.24
C ASP A 254 -1.12 21.36 0.56
N LEU A 255 -0.52 20.94 1.67
CA LEU A 255 0.43 21.76 2.45
C LEU A 255 1.73 22.00 1.67
N LEU A 256 2.25 20.98 1.00
CA LEU A 256 3.42 21.11 0.14
C LEU A 256 3.09 21.93 -1.14
N ASP A 257 1.84 21.95 -1.60
CA ASP A 257 1.36 22.83 -2.69
C ASP A 257 1.43 24.32 -2.34
N GLN A 258 1.46 24.68 -1.05
CA GLN A 258 1.59 26.08 -0.62
C GLN A 258 3.02 26.64 -0.70
N ALA A 259 4.04 25.80 -0.91
CA ALA A 259 5.43 26.26 -1.04
C ALA A 259 5.61 27.10 -2.31
N ARG A 260 6.08 28.34 -2.17
CA ARG A 260 6.16 29.31 -3.28
C ARG A 260 7.56 29.40 -3.89
N SER A 261 8.59 29.09 -3.11
CA SER A 261 9.98 29.14 -3.56
C SER A 261 10.63 27.76 -3.58
N SER A 262 11.60 27.56 -4.50
CA SER A 262 12.39 26.33 -4.52
C SER A 262 13.20 26.15 -3.23
N ARG A 263 13.58 27.25 -2.57
CA ARG A 263 14.28 27.23 -1.29
C ARG A 263 13.39 26.71 -0.15
N GLU A 264 12.14 27.14 -0.06
CA GLU A 264 11.17 26.57 0.90
C GLU A 264 11.00 25.06 0.66
N LEU A 265 10.84 24.67 -0.60
CA LEU A 265 10.69 23.27 -0.97
C LEU A 265 11.92 22.43 -0.61
N GLU A 266 13.13 22.93 -0.88
CA GLU A 266 14.38 22.27 -0.50
C GLU A 266 14.53 22.15 1.02
N ILE A 267 14.13 23.17 1.79
CA ILE A 267 14.16 23.11 3.26
C ILE A 267 13.22 22.02 3.75
N ILE A 268 11.97 21.96 3.25
CA ILE A 268 10.99 20.95 3.66
C ILE A 268 11.47 19.53 3.30
N LEU A 269 11.96 19.33 2.08
CA LEU A 269 12.35 17.99 1.60
C LEU A 269 13.66 17.48 2.21
N ASN A 270 14.55 18.38 2.62
CA ASN A 270 15.81 18.03 3.28
C ASN A 270 15.71 18.07 4.81
N HIS A 271 14.58 18.48 5.38
CA HIS A 271 14.40 18.50 6.83
C HIS A 271 14.56 17.09 7.41
N ARG A 272 15.36 17.01 8.47
CA ARG A 272 15.65 15.79 9.23
C ARG A 272 15.24 16.04 10.67
N ASP A 273 14.52 15.09 11.27
CA ASP A 273 14.18 15.16 12.69
C ASP A 273 15.47 14.99 13.51
N ASP A 274 15.74 15.90 14.45
CA ASP A 274 16.93 15.91 15.32
C ASP A 274 17.11 14.61 16.14
N GLN A 275 16.08 13.76 16.24
CA GLN A 275 16.14 12.48 16.96
C GLN A 275 16.81 11.34 16.18
N SER A 276 17.15 11.53 14.90
CA SER A 276 17.87 10.54 14.09
C SER A 276 19.38 10.80 14.13
N GLU A 277 20.02 10.59 15.28
CA GLU A 277 21.44 10.92 15.55
C GLU A 277 22.50 10.10 14.77
N GLU A 278 22.12 9.12 13.94
CA GLU A 278 23.10 8.32 13.20
C GLU A 278 23.06 8.67 11.71
N LEU A 279 23.97 9.53 11.23
CA LEU A 279 24.58 9.51 9.88
C LEU A 279 25.37 10.80 9.61
N ASP A 280 26.54 10.64 8.99
CA ASP A 280 27.58 11.65 8.72
C ASP A 280 27.08 13.06 8.33
N PRO A 281 27.60 14.13 8.97
CA PRO A 281 27.24 15.53 8.68
C PRO A 281 27.69 16.04 7.29
N GLN A 282 28.36 15.21 6.49
CA GLN A 282 28.88 15.57 5.17
C GLN A 282 27.88 15.32 4.02
N LYS A 283 26.70 14.75 4.32
CA LYS A 283 25.63 14.47 3.36
C LYS A 283 24.46 15.45 3.52
N CYS A 284 24.69 16.72 3.17
CA CYS A 284 23.75 17.82 3.39
C CYS A 284 22.59 17.90 2.36
N HIS A 285 22.47 16.93 1.43
CA HIS A 285 21.49 16.95 0.33
C HIS A 285 20.65 15.66 0.20
N ASP A 286 20.46 14.92 1.30
CA ASP A 286 19.96 13.55 1.24
C ASP A 286 18.44 13.39 1.07
N LEU A 287 17.68 14.47 0.77
CA LEU A 287 16.22 14.43 0.57
C LEU A 287 15.53 13.59 1.66
N ALA A 288 15.93 13.80 2.92
CA ALA A 288 15.59 12.92 4.04
C ALA A 288 14.08 12.77 4.22
N LYS A 289 13.34 13.88 4.16
CA LYS A 289 11.87 13.87 4.28
C LYS A 289 11.21 13.12 3.12
N LEU A 290 11.79 13.20 1.93
CA LEU A 290 11.30 12.45 0.77
C LEU A 290 11.50 10.94 0.94
N LYS A 291 12.65 10.51 1.49
CA LYS A 291 12.90 9.10 1.85
C LYS A 291 11.85 8.61 2.85
N VAL A 292 11.52 9.42 3.87
CA VAL A 292 10.44 9.14 4.83
C VAL A 292 9.07 9.08 4.15
N ALA A 293 8.77 9.99 3.22
CA ALA A 293 7.51 9.96 2.45
C ALA A 293 7.38 8.68 1.61
N ILE A 294 8.46 8.20 1.01
CA ILE A 294 8.50 6.92 0.28
C ILE A 294 8.25 5.75 1.23
N LYS A 295 8.88 5.75 2.40
CA LYS A 295 8.69 4.72 3.44
C LYS A 295 7.24 4.59 3.89
N TYR A 296 6.55 5.72 4.09
CA TYR A 296 5.12 5.74 4.45
C TYR A 296 4.17 5.63 3.23
N HIS A 297 4.69 5.30 2.04
CA HIS A 297 3.90 5.15 0.80
C HIS A 297 3.02 6.36 0.47
N GLN A 298 3.55 7.58 0.65
CA GLN A 298 2.88 8.85 0.42
C GLN A 298 2.93 9.24 -1.07
N LYS A 299 2.18 8.50 -1.90
CA LYS A 299 2.24 8.60 -3.36
C LYS A 299 1.87 9.98 -3.89
N GLU A 300 0.81 10.59 -3.37
CA GLU A 300 0.31 11.90 -3.83
C GLU A 300 1.27 13.04 -3.52
N PHE A 301 1.84 13.04 -2.30
CA PHE A 301 2.87 14.00 -1.88
C PHE A 301 4.08 13.97 -2.81
N VAL A 302 4.59 12.78 -3.11
CA VAL A 302 5.75 12.62 -4.00
C VAL A 302 5.41 13.01 -5.44
N ALA A 303 4.20 12.68 -5.92
CA ALA A 303 3.76 12.95 -7.28
C ALA A 303 3.47 14.44 -7.56
N GLN A 304 3.51 15.29 -6.54
CA GLN A 304 3.25 16.71 -6.66
C GLN A 304 4.17 17.39 -7.70
N PRO A 305 3.64 18.29 -8.55
CA PRO A 305 4.42 18.91 -9.63
C PRO A 305 5.70 19.62 -9.17
N ASN A 306 5.64 20.37 -8.08
CA ASN A 306 6.78 21.13 -7.54
C ASN A 306 7.90 20.20 -7.07
N CYS A 307 7.55 19.14 -6.33
CA CYS A 307 8.49 18.09 -5.92
C CYS A 307 9.14 17.40 -7.13
N GLN A 308 8.34 17.04 -8.14
CA GLN A 308 8.82 16.38 -9.36
C GLN A 308 9.72 17.30 -10.20
N GLN A 309 9.49 18.61 -10.17
CA GLN A 309 10.36 19.57 -10.84
C GLN A 309 11.73 19.63 -10.16
N LEU A 310 11.79 19.71 -8.82
CA LEU A 310 13.04 19.69 -8.07
C LEU A 310 13.82 18.39 -8.30
N LEU A 311 13.14 17.25 -8.21
CA LEU A 311 13.77 15.94 -8.44
C LEU A 311 14.34 15.82 -9.84
N ALA A 312 13.65 16.36 -10.83
CA ALA A 312 14.16 16.34 -12.19
C ALA A 312 15.31 17.33 -12.43
N THR A 313 15.36 18.46 -11.71
CA THR A 313 16.54 19.34 -11.76
C THR A 313 17.76 18.66 -11.17
N LEU A 314 17.60 17.91 -10.08
CA LEU A 314 18.66 17.09 -9.48
C LEU A 314 19.06 15.91 -10.39
N TRP A 315 18.08 15.28 -11.04
CA TRP A 315 18.31 14.15 -11.94
C TRP A 315 19.15 14.54 -13.17
N TYR A 316 18.80 15.67 -13.82
CA TYR A 316 19.47 16.15 -15.03
C TYR A 316 20.62 17.13 -14.76
N ASP A 317 21.19 17.10 -13.55
CA ASP A 317 22.24 18.04 -13.17
C ASP A 317 23.42 18.03 -14.16
N GLY A 318 23.78 19.22 -14.61
CA GLY A 318 24.81 19.50 -15.61
C GLY A 318 24.51 19.06 -17.06
N PHE A 319 23.24 18.80 -17.40
CA PHE A 319 22.75 18.81 -18.79
C PHE A 319 21.77 19.97 -19.01
N PRO A 320 22.25 21.20 -19.28
CA PRO A 320 21.37 22.33 -19.49
C PRO A 320 20.46 22.08 -20.70
N GLY A 321 19.16 22.29 -20.52
CA GLY A 321 18.17 22.17 -21.59
C GLY A 321 17.88 20.75 -22.09
N TRP A 322 18.28 19.69 -21.36
CA TRP A 322 18.01 18.30 -21.76
C TRP A 322 16.55 18.06 -22.17
N ARG A 323 15.60 18.58 -21.38
CA ARG A 323 14.15 18.46 -21.64
C ARG A 323 13.75 19.01 -23.01
N ARG A 324 14.37 20.11 -23.47
CA ARG A 324 14.04 20.81 -24.73
C ARG A 324 14.57 20.12 -25.99
N LYS A 325 15.50 19.17 -25.86
CA LYS A 325 16.10 18.48 -27.02
C LYS A 325 15.08 17.55 -27.68
N HIS A 326 15.20 17.41 -29.00
CA HIS A 326 14.43 16.44 -29.80
C HIS A 326 14.75 15.00 -29.37
N TRP A 327 13.78 14.09 -29.50
CA TRP A 327 13.90 12.71 -29.03
C TRP A 327 15.08 11.96 -29.68
N ALA A 328 15.35 12.21 -30.97
CA ALA A 328 16.45 11.58 -31.69
C ALA A 328 17.83 11.99 -31.14
N VAL A 329 17.99 13.28 -30.77
CA VAL A 329 19.24 13.77 -30.15
C VAL A 329 19.42 13.14 -28.77
N LYS A 330 18.35 13.05 -27.98
CA LYS A 330 18.36 12.36 -26.68
C LYS A 330 18.81 10.90 -26.85
N LEU A 331 18.19 10.18 -27.78
CA LEU A 331 18.52 8.78 -28.07
C LEU A 331 20.00 8.63 -28.47
N LEU A 332 20.48 9.43 -29.43
CA LEU A 332 21.87 9.37 -29.87
C LEU A 332 22.83 9.63 -28.71
N THR A 333 22.59 10.66 -27.91
CA THR A 333 23.43 10.95 -26.73
C THR A 333 23.39 9.81 -25.69
N CYS A 334 22.21 9.24 -25.39
CA CYS A 334 22.09 8.11 -24.47
C CYS A 334 22.84 6.87 -25.00
N VAL A 335 22.73 6.55 -26.29
CA VAL A 335 23.44 5.43 -26.92
C VAL A 335 24.95 5.67 -26.87
N THR A 336 25.43 6.88 -27.17
CA THR A 336 26.88 7.17 -27.08
C THR A 336 27.43 7.03 -25.65
N ILE A 337 26.71 7.53 -24.64
CA ILE A 337 27.10 7.38 -23.23
C ILE A 337 27.03 5.89 -22.82
N GLY A 338 25.96 5.21 -23.23
CA GLY A 338 25.73 3.79 -22.96
C GLY A 338 26.80 2.89 -23.58
N LEU A 339 27.37 3.23 -24.74
CA LEU A 339 28.51 2.50 -25.33
C LEU A 339 29.85 2.85 -24.66
N LEU A 340 30.00 4.09 -24.18
CA LEU A 340 31.20 4.57 -23.48
C LEU A 340 31.25 4.17 -21.99
N PHE A 341 30.27 3.41 -21.49
CA PHE A 341 30.19 2.99 -20.09
C PHE A 341 31.47 2.32 -19.54
N PRO A 342 32.22 1.47 -20.29
CA PRO A 342 33.41 0.80 -19.74
C PRO A 342 34.53 1.82 -19.50
N VAL A 343 34.72 2.76 -20.44
CA VAL A 343 35.73 3.81 -20.36
C VAL A 343 35.44 4.74 -19.17
N LEU A 344 34.17 5.13 -18.99
CA LEU A 344 33.75 5.99 -17.88
C LEU A 344 33.91 5.29 -16.51
N SER A 345 33.59 4.00 -16.44
CA SER A 345 33.71 3.21 -15.21
C SER A 345 35.18 3.01 -14.80
N VAL A 346 36.06 2.70 -15.76
CA VAL A 346 37.50 2.59 -15.52
C VAL A 346 38.11 3.94 -15.12
N ALA A 347 37.71 5.03 -15.77
CA ALA A 347 38.16 6.38 -15.40
C ALA A 347 37.79 6.75 -13.95
N TYR A 348 36.60 6.34 -13.49
CA TYR A 348 36.17 6.54 -12.10
C TYR A 348 36.99 5.70 -11.11
N LEU A 349 37.33 4.47 -11.48
CA LEU A 349 38.12 3.56 -10.65
C LEU A 349 39.55 4.09 -10.45
N ILE A 350 40.18 4.59 -11.52
CA ILE A 350 41.55 5.12 -11.49
C ILE A 350 41.59 6.49 -10.78
N ALA A 351 40.66 7.39 -11.12
CA ALA A 351 40.69 8.78 -10.65
C ALA A 351 39.27 9.32 -10.36
N PRO A 352 38.70 9.04 -9.17
CA PRO A 352 37.32 9.40 -8.84
C PRO A 352 37.10 10.92 -8.72
N LYS A 353 38.17 11.71 -8.49
CA LYS A 353 38.11 13.18 -8.44
C LYS A 353 38.32 13.86 -9.80
N SER A 354 38.56 13.09 -10.87
CA SER A 354 38.73 13.64 -12.21
C SER A 354 37.41 14.19 -12.77
N ARG A 355 37.48 14.99 -13.84
CA ARG A 355 36.27 15.52 -14.53
C ARG A 355 35.35 14.39 -15.01
N LEU A 356 35.91 13.27 -15.49
CA LEU A 356 35.16 12.09 -15.92
C LEU A 356 34.57 11.32 -14.71
N GLY A 357 35.29 11.25 -13.60
CA GLY A 357 34.80 10.66 -12.36
C GLY A 357 33.62 11.43 -11.75
N LEU A 358 33.68 12.77 -11.76
CA LEU A 358 32.56 13.63 -11.36
C LEU A 358 31.38 13.52 -12.34
N PHE A 359 31.64 13.22 -13.62
CA PHE A 359 30.60 13.02 -14.62
C PHE A 359 29.79 11.74 -14.38
N ILE A 360 30.41 10.61 -14.04
CA ILE A 360 29.67 9.36 -13.70
C ILE A 360 28.91 9.47 -12.38
N LYS A 361 29.35 10.33 -11.45
CA LYS A 361 28.63 10.58 -10.20
C LYS A 361 27.25 11.21 -10.41
N LYS A 362 26.97 11.80 -11.57
CA LYS A 362 25.65 12.34 -11.88
C LYS A 362 24.61 11.22 -12.05
N PRO A 363 23.44 11.33 -11.42
CA PRO A 363 22.48 10.23 -11.31
C PRO A 363 21.96 9.75 -12.67
N PHE A 364 21.66 10.66 -13.60
CA PHE A 364 21.25 10.29 -14.95
C PHE A 364 22.32 9.49 -15.71
N ILE A 365 23.60 9.81 -15.52
CA ILE A 365 24.70 9.08 -16.14
C ILE A 365 24.89 7.71 -15.49
N LYS A 366 24.81 7.60 -14.16
CA LYS A 366 24.79 6.30 -13.48
C LYS A 366 23.72 5.39 -14.07
N PHE A 367 22.50 5.89 -14.21
CA PHE A 367 21.38 5.12 -14.77
C PHE A 367 21.67 4.62 -16.19
N ILE A 368 22.19 5.48 -17.08
CA ILE A 368 22.54 5.08 -18.45
C ILE A 368 23.68 4.07 -18.45
N CYS A 369 24.70 4.23 -17.62
CA CYS A 369 25.83 3.29 -17.53
C CYS A 369 25.39 1.91 -17.00
N HIS A 370 24.55 1.87 -15.96
CA HIS A 370 23.95 0.63 -15.45
C HIS A 370 23.07 -0.05 -16.50
N THR A 371 22.22 0.73 -17.19
CA THR A 371 21.37 0.22 -18.27
C THR A 371 22.21 -0.28 -19.45
N GLY A 372 23.23 0.47 -19.86
CA GLY A 372 24.15 0.11 -20.93
C GLY A 372 24.88 -1.19 -20.61
N SER A 373 25.40 -1.33 -19.38
CA SER A 373 26.01 -2.58 -18.96
C SER A 373 25.03 -3.75 -18.97
N TYR A 374 23.80 -3.57 -18.47
CA TYR A 374 22.79 -4.61 -18.47
C TYR A 374 22.42 -5.06 -19.89
N LEU A 375 22.28 -4.12 -20.83
CA LEU A 375 22.06 -4.44 -22.24
C LEU A 375 23.24 -5.18 -22.86
N THR A 376 24.49 -4.83 -22.49
CA THR A 376 25.66 -5.61 -22.95
C THR A 376 25.68 -7.01 -22.36
N PHE A 377 25.27 -7.20 -21.10
CA PHE A 377 25.12 -8.52 -20.50
C PHE A 377 24.10 -9.38 -21.27
N LEU A 378 22.92 -8.84 -21.57
CA LEU A 378 21.92 -9.54 -22.38
C LEU A 378 22.41 -9.83 -23.80
N PHE A 379 23.13 -8.89 -24.42
CA PHE A 379 23.76 -9.12 -25.71
C PHE A 379 24.78 -10.27 -25.65
N MET A 380 25.57 -10.36 -24.57
CA MET A 380 26.50 -11.47 -24.35
C MET A 380 25.76 -12.80 -24.12
N LEU A 381 24.60 -12.82 -23.46
CA LEU A 381 23.76 -14.02 -23.35
C LEU A 381 23.19 -14.45 -24.71
N LEU A 382 22.79 -13.49 -25.55
CA LEU A 382 22.36 -13.79 -26.92
C LEU A 382 23.53 -14.32 -27.75
N LEU A 383 24.73 -13.79 -27.57
CA LEU A 383 25.94 -14.29 -28.22
C LEU A 383 26.31 -15.69 -27.72
N ALA A 384 26.10 -16.00 -26.43
CA ALA A 384 26.34 -17.32 -25.86
C ALA A 384 25.46 -18.42 -26.49
N SER A 385 24.25 -18.09 -26.96
CA SER A 385 23.37 -19.05 -27.64
C SER A 385 23.72 -19.26 -29.11
N GLN A 386 24.33 -18.26 -29.75
CA GLN A 386 24.88 -18.43 -31.09
C GLN A 386 26.14 -19.29 -30.96
N HIS A 387 26.12 -20.51 -31.51
CA HIS A 387 27.21 -21.51 -31.54
C HIS A 387 28.49 -21.05 -32.29
N ILE A 388 28.90 -19.80 -32.12
CA ILE A 388 30.09 -19.17 -32.71
C ILE A 388 31.36 -19.78 -32.10
N VAL A 389 31.30 -20.21 -30.83
CA VAL A 389 32.35 -20.97 -30.16
C VAL A 389 31.91 -22.43 -30.08
N ARG A 390 32.31 -23.25 -31.06
CA ARG A 390 32.03 -24.69 -31.08
C ARG A 390 32.72 -25.36 -29.88
N THR A 391 31.95 -25.72 -28.87
CA THR A 391 32.32 -26.80 -27.94
C THR A 391 31.85 -28.13 -28.52
N ASP A 392 32.57 -29.20 -28.24
CA ASP A 392 32.15 -30.54 -28.65
C ASP A 392 30.82 -30.88 -27.96
N LEU A 393 29.74 -30.96 -28.75
CA LEU A 393 28.36 -31.22 -28.31
C LEU A 393 28.19 -32.54 -27.53
N HIS A 394 29.18 -33.43 -27.61
CA HIS A 394 29.20 -34.76 -27.02
C HIS A 394 30.16 -34.87 -25.82
N MET A 395 30.70 -33.76 -25.32
CA MET A 395 31.56 -33.78 -24.15
C MET A 395 30.73 -33.59 -22.86
N GLN A 396 30.86 -34.50 -21.90
CA GLN A 396 30.30 -34.32 -20.57
C GLN A 396 31.19 -33.38 -19.76
N GLY A 397 30.59 -32.34 -19.15
CA GLY A 397 31.33 -31.33 -18.38
C GLY A 397 32.29 -30.49 -19.23
N PRO A 398 31.83 -29.85 -20.33
CA PRO A 398 32.72 -29.06 -21.17
C PRO A 398 33.36 -27.91 -20.36
N PRO A 399 34.61 -27.54 -20.67
CA PRO A 399 35.23 -26.36 -20.06
C PRO A 399 34.39 -25.12 -20.39
N PRO A 400 34.27 -24.15 -19.44
CA PRO A 400 33.50 -22.93 -19.68
C PRO A 400 34.00 -22.21 -20.92
N THR A 401 33.08 -21.80 -21.79
CA THR A 401 33.43 -21.06 -23.02
C THR A 401 34.00 -19.68 -22.68
N ILE A 402 34.70 -19.06 -23.63
CA ILE A 402 35.20 -17.68 -23.49
C ILE A 402 34.04 -16.72 -23.13
N VAL A 403 32.86 -16.93 -23.73
CA VAL A 403 31.66 -16.13 -23.45
C VAL A 403 31.18 -16.33 -22.01
N GLU A 404 31.20 -17.56 -21.49
CA GLU A 404 30.85 -17.83 -20.08
C GLU A 404 31.85 -17.22 -19.09
N TRP A 405 33.14 -17.24 -19.41
CA TRP A 405 34.16 -16.53 -18.65
C TRP A 405 33.93 -15.01 -18.65
N MET A 406 33.44 -14.45 -19.76
CA MET A 406 33.05 -13.04 -19.80
C MET A 406 31.76 -12.77 -19.00
N ILE A 407 30.80 -13.69 -18.95
CA ILE A 407 29.54 -13.54 -18.20
C ILE A 407 29.75 -13.59 -16.68
N LEU A 408 30.69 -14.42 -16.19
CA LEU A 408 30.95 -14.63 -14.76
C LEU A 408 31.10 -13.34 -13.93
N PRO A 409 31.91 -12.33 -14.35
CA PRO A 409 32.00 -11.04 -13.67
C PRO A 409 30.68 -10.27 -13.56
N TRP A 410 29.77 -10.39 -14.52
CA TRP A 410 28.44 -9.76 -14.38
C TRP A 410 27.61 -10.47 -13.32
N VAL A 411 27.55 -11.80 -13.36
CA VAL A 411 26.79 -12.61 -12.38
C VAL A 411 27.28 -12.35 -10.97
N LEU A 412 28.58 -12.39 -10.74
CA LEU A 412 29.17 -12.06 -9.44
C LEU A 412 28.89 -10.60 -9.02
N GLY A 413 28.84 -9.67 -9.99
CA GLY A 413 28.53 -8.27 -9.76
C GLY A 413 27.08 -8.04 -9.36
N PHE A 414 26.14 -8.80 -9.93
CA PHE A 414 24.73 -8.80 -9.54
C PHE A 414 24.55 -9.40 -8.15
N ILE A 415 25.16 -10.55 -7.85
CA ILE A 415 25.12 -11.17 -6.52
C ILE A 415 25.64 -10.20 -5.46
N TRP A 416 26.78 -9.55 -5.71
CA TRP A 416 27.33 -8.56 -4.78
C TRP A 416 26.42 -7.33 -4.62
N GLY A 417 25.80 -6.87 -5.71
CA GLY A 417 24.80 -5.79 -5.69
C GLY A 417 23.61 -6.12 -4.79
N GLU A 418 23.01 -7.30 -4.96
CA GLU A 418 21.86 -7.74 -4.13
C GLU A 418 22.23 -7.92 -2.66
N ILE A 419 23.40 -8.50 -2.36
CA ILE A 419 23.87 -8.65 -0.98
C ILE A 419 24.00 -7.27 -0.31
N LYS A 420 24.52 -6.28 -1.05
CA LYS A 420 24.65 -4.92 -0.53
C LYS A 420 23.28 -4.26 -0.30
N GLU A 421 22.36 -4.37 -1.26
CA GLU A 421 21.01 -3.82 -1.12
C GLU A 421 20.26 -4.44 0.07
N MET A 422 20.40 -5.76 0.26
CA MET A 422 19.81 -6.47 1.40
C MET A 422 20.40 -6.01 2.74
N TRP A 423 21.69 -5.68 2.79
CA TRP A 423 22.34 -5.17 4.00
C TRP A 423 21.93 -3.73 4.32
N ASP A 424 21.87 -2.85 3.31
CA ASP A 424 21.55 -1.43 3.50
C ASP A 424 20.05 -1.18 3.79
N GLY A 425 19.14 -1.94 3.16
CA GLY A 425 17.68 -1.75 3.28
C GLY A 425 16.99 -2.66 4.31
N GLY A 426 17.63 -3.75 4.71
CA GLY A 426 17.03 -4.79 5.57
C GLY A 426 16.08 -5.73 4.83
N PHE A 427 15.91 -6.94 5.37
CA PHE A 427 15.22 -8.04 4.69
C PHE A 427 13.73 -7.78 4.42
N ASN A 428 13.03 -7.11 5.34
CA ASN A 428 11.58 -6.93 5.22
C ASN A 428 11.20 -5.96 4.09
N GLU A 429 11.92 -4.85 3.94
CA GLU A 429 11.69 -3.91 2.84
C GLU A 429 12.07 -4.53 1.49
N TYR A 430 13.11 -5.37 1.47
CA TYR A 430 13.57 -6.09 0.27
C TYR A 430 12.52 -7.05 -0.28
N VAL A 431 11.91 -7.91 0.57
CA VAL A 431 10.93 -8.92 0.12
C VAL A 431 9.62 -8.30 -0.38
N HIS A 432 9.28 -7.08 0.05
CA HIS A 432 8.09 -6.38 -0.41
C HIS A 432 8.18 -5.87 -1.86
N ASP A 433 9.38 -5.77 -2.44
CA ASP A 433 9.55 -5.42 -3.86
C ASP A 433 9.60 -6.69 -4.74
N TRP A 434 8.63 -6.84 -5.62
CA TRP A 434 8.54 -7.99 -6.54
C TRP A 434 9.74 -8.09 -7.49
N TRP A 435 10.37 -6.96 -7.84
CA TRP A 435 11.57 -6.97 -8.68
C TRP A 435 12.78 -7.54 -7.94
N ASN A 436 12.94 -7.20 -6.66
CA ASN A 436 14.03 -7.71 -5.82
C ASN A 436 13.87 -9.21 -5.57
N LEU A 437 12.62 -9.70 -5.45
CA LEU A 437 12.34 -11.14 -5.40
C LEU A 437 12.70 -11.84 -6.71
N MET A 438 12.41 -11.22 -7.86
CA MET A 438 12.77 -11.75 -9.17
C MET A 438 14.29 -11.78 -9.37
N ASP A 439 15.00 -10.74 -8.94
CA ASP A 439 16.47 -10.67 -9.00
C ASP A 439 17.12 -11.71 -8.07
N PHE A 440 16.57 -11.92 -6.88
CA PHE A 440 17.00 -13.01 -5.98
C PHE A 440 16.79 -14.39 -6.63
N ALA A 441 15.64 -14.63 -7.26
CA ALA A 441 15.35 -15.87 -7.99
C ALA A 441 16.31 -16.06 -9.17
N MET A 442 16.56 -15.01 -9.95
CA MET A 442 17.52 -15.01 -11.06
C MET A 442 18.94 -15.35 -10.57
N ASN A 443 19.43 -14.64 -9.53
CA ASN A 443 20.79 -14.83 -9.02
C ASN A 443 20.99 -16.20 -8.36
N SER A 444 19.98 -16.73 -7.66
CA SER A 444 20.03 -18.07 -7.08
C SER A 444 20.10 -19.16 -8.16
N LEU A 445 19.37 -19.01 -9.28
CA LEU A 445 19.45 -19.92 -10.42
C LEU A 445 20.80 -19.82 -11.16
N TYR A 446 21.38 -18.62 -11.28
CA TYR A 446 22.74 -18.46 -11.81
C TYR A 446 23.79 -19.13 -10.90
N LEU A 447 23.67 -18.99 -9.58
CA LEU A 447 24.56 -19.65 -8.62
C LEU A 447 24.43 -21.19 -8.72
N ALA A 448 23.21 -21.71 -8.82
CA ALA A 448 22.95 -23.14 -9.02
C ALA A 448 23.54 -23.65 -10.36
N THR A 449 23.46 -22.84 -11.42
CA THR A 449 24.07 -23.17 -12.72
C THR A 449 25.59 -23.27 -12.61
N ILE A 450 26.23 -22.29 -11.97
CA ILE A 450 27.69 -22.27 -11.79
C ILE A 450 28.14 -23.46 -10.94
N SER A 451 27.46 -23.76 -9.83
CA SER A 451 27.80 -24.88 -8.96
C SER A 451 27.67 -26.23 -9.67
N LEU A 452 26.59 -26.45 -10.43
CA LEU A 452 26.40 -27.69 -11.20
C LEU A 452 27.41 -27.83 -12.33
N LYS A 453 27.80 -26.73 -12.99
CA LYS A 453 28.86 -26.75 -14.01
C LYS A 453 30.23 -27.10 -13.42
N ILE A 454 30.56 -26.57 -12.25
CA ILE A 454 31.80 -26.93 -11.54
C ILE A 454 31.78 -28.42 -11.16
N VAL A 455 30.66 -28.92 -10.61
CA VAL A 455 30.50 -30.35 -10.29
C VAL A 455 30.64 -31.22 -11.54
N ALA A 456 30.02 -30.81 -12.66
CA ALA A 456 30.13 -31.53 -13.92
C ALA A 456 31.58 -31.58 -14.42
N TYR A 457 32.30 -30.46 -14.37
CA TYR A 457 33.70 -30.34 -14.79
C TYR A 457 34.66 -31.18 -13.93
N VAL A 458 34.44 -31.26 -12.61
CA VAL A 458 35.32 -32.02 -11.71
C VAL A 458 35.08 -33.53 -11.82
N LYS A 459 33.82 -33.96 -11.98
CA LYS A 459 33.45 -35.38 -11.89
C LYS A 459 33.44 -36.11 -13.24
N TYR A 460 33.15 -35.41 -14.33
CA TYR A 460 32.97 -36.01 -15.65
C TYR A 460 34.04 -35.48 -16.62
N ASN A 461 34.73 -36.39 -17.30
CA ASN A 461 35.79 -36.06 -18.26
C ASN A 461 35.72 -36.96 -19.51
N GLY A 462 34.51 -37.38 -19.88
CA GLY A 462 34.25 -38.34 -20.97
C GLY A 462 33.47 -37.73 -22.12
N SER A 463 33.85 -38.08 -23.36
CA SER A 463 33.07 -37.79 -24.56
C SER A 463 32.10 -38.93 -24.84
N ARG A 464 30.81 -38.73 -24.57
CA ARG A 464 29.73 -39.66 -24.92
C ARG A 464 28.63 -38.90 -25.68
N PRO A 465 28.03 -39.50 -26.71
CA PRO A 465 26.93 -38.84 -27.42
C PRO A 465 25.83 -38.44 -26.45
N ARG A 466 25.22 -37.27 -26.69
CA ARG A 466 24.28 -36.62 -25.76
C ARG A 466 23.02 -37.46 -25.49
N GLU A 467 22.65 -38.30 -26.45
CA GLU A 467 21.51 -39.23 -26.36
C GLU A 467 21.70 -40.33 -25.31
N GLU A 468 22.95 -40.70 -25.02
CA GLU A 468 23.28 -41.75 -24.04
C GLU A 468 23.41 -41.19 -22.61
N TRP A 469 23.19 -39.89 -22.41
CA TRP A 469 23.31 -39.28 -21.10
C TRP A 469 22.12 -39.64 -20.21
N GLU A 470 22.38 -39.83 -18.93
CA GLU A 470 21.31 -40.01 -17.94
C GLU A 470 20.40 -38.78 -17.88
N MET A 471 19.09 -38.98 -17.65
CA MET A 471 18.09 -37.91 -17.66
C MET A 471 18.41 -36.77 -16.68
N TRP A 472 18.99 -37.10 -15.51
CA TRP A 472 19.34 -36.15 -14.45
C TRP A 472 20.83 -35.76 -14.47
N HIS A 473 21.49 -35.86 -15.62
CA HIS A 473 22.91 -35.50 -15.73
C HIS A 473 23.13 -34.01 -15.35
N PRO A 474 24.14 -33.69 -14.50
CA PRO A 474 24.35 -32.33 -13.99
C PRO A 474 24.48 -31.25 -15.07
N THR A 475 25.09 -31.58 -16.22
CA THR A 475 25.20 -30.65 -17.36
C THR A 475 23.84 -30.29 -17.95
N LEU A 476 22.91 -31.24 -18.07
CA LEU A 476 21.57 -30.99 -18.62
C LEU A 476 20.75 -30.11 -17.68
N ILE A 477 20.83 -30.38 -16.37
CA ILE A 477 20.18 -29.56 -15.35
C ILE A 477 20.76 -28.15 -15.35
N ALA A 478 22.09 -28.02 -15.44
CA ALA A 478 22.75 -26.72 -15.51
C ALA A 478 22.32 -25.92 -16.76
N GLU A 479 22.26 -26.55 -17.94
CA GLU A 479 21.76 -25.89 -19.16
C GLU A 479 20.30 -25.45 -19.04
N ALA A 480 19.45 -26.27 -18.43
CA ALA A 480 18.04 -25.94 -18.20
C ALA A 480 17.88 -24.76 -17.23
N LEU A 481 18.58 -24.79 -16.10
CA LEU A 481 18.55 -23.68 -15.12
C LEU A 481 19.16 -22.40 -15.71
N PHE A 482 20.20 -22.52 -16.54
CA PHE A 482 20.77 -21.38 -17.25
C PHE A 482 19.76 -20.76 -18.22
N ALA A 483 19.02 -21.57 -18.97
CA ALA A 483 17.97 -21.09 -19.88
C ALA A 483 16.85 -20.36 -19.12
N ILE A 484 16.39 -20.91 -17.99
CA ILE A 484 15.39 -20.26 -17.12
C ILE A 484 15.93 -18.93 -16.57
N SER A 485 17.18 -18.90 -16.12
CA SER A 485 17.85 -17.68 -15.64
C SER A 485 17.90 -16.61 -16.73
N ASN A 486 18.19 -17.00 -17.97
CA ASN A 486 18.23 -16.07 -19.10
C ASN A 486 16.85 -15.48 -19.40
N ILE A 487 15.77 -16.27 -19.27
CA ILE A 487 14.40 -15.76 -19.41
C ILE A 487 14.13 -14.70 -18.33
N LEU A 488 14.40 -14.99 -17.06
CA LEU A 488 14.21 -14.02 -15.97
C LEU A 488 15.05 -12.75 -16.18
N SER A 489 16.31 -12.89 -16.60
CA SER A 489 17.17 -11.74 -16.91
C SER A 489 16.60 -10.87 -18.05
N SER A 490 16.10 -11.48 -19.13
CA SER A 490 15.52 -10.69 -20.21
C SER A 490 14.22 -10.00 -19.81
N LEU A 491 13.39 -10.64 -18.97
CA LEU A 491 12.17 -10.04 -18.41
C LEU A 491 12.46 -8.84 -17.50
N ARG A 492 13.64 -8.79 -16.86
CA ARG A 492 14.03 -7.67 -15.98
C ARG A 492 14.07 -6.33 -16.72
N LEU A 493 14.26 -6.31 -18.04
CA LEU A 493 14.19 -5.08 -18.84
C LEU A 493 12.86 -4.33 -18.70
N ILE A 494 11.76 -5.03 -18.40
CA ILE A 494 10.44 -4.43 -18.22
C ILE A 494 10.46 -3.39 -17.09
N SER A 495 11.23 -3.63 -16.04
CA SER A 495 11.36 -2.70 -14.91
C SER A 495 11.94 -1.32 -15.31
N LEU A 496 12.77 -1.26 -16.35
CA LEU A 496 13.36 -0.02 -16.85
C LEU A 496 12.33 0.86 -17.58
N PHE A 497 11.19 0.30 -17.99
CA PHE A 497 10.12 1.06 -18.62
C PHE A 497 9.51 2.11 -17.69
N THR A 498 9.65 1.95 -16.37
CA THR A 498 9.25 2.96 -15.37
C THR A 498 9.94 4.31 -15.56
N ALA A 499 11.14 4.34 -16.16
CA ALA A 499 11.85 5.58 -16.44
C ALA A 499 11.25 6.36 -17.64
N ASN A 500 10.54 5.68 -18.54
CA ASN A 500 9.92 6.28 -19.72
C ASN A 500 8.52 6.82 -19.41
N SER A 501 8.19 8.01 -19.94
CA SER A 501 6.89 8.64 -19.75
C SER A 501 5.72 7.95 -20.45
N HIS A 502 5.99 7.23 -21.54
CA HIS A 502 4.92 6.55 -22.29
C HIS A 502 4.69 5.12 -21.83
N LEU A 503 5.76 4.36 -21.57
CA LEU A 503 5.65 2.95 -21.19
C LEU A 503 5.46 2.75 -19.68
N GLY A 504 5.83 3.73 -18.86
CA GLY A 504 5.79 3.63 -17.41
C GLY A 504 4.38 3.41 -16.84
N PRO A 505 3.39 4.28 -17.11
CA PRO A 505 2.02 4.09 -16.63
C PRO A 505 1.40 2.76 -17.10
N LEU A 506 1.68 2.36 -18.35
CA LEU A 506 1.23 1.08 -18.89
C LEU A 506 1.80 -0.10 -18.09
N GLN A 507 3.10 -0.09 -17.81
CA GLN A 507 3.76 -1.14 -17.04
C GLN A 507 3.22 -1.23 -15.60
N ILE A 508 2.98 -0.10 -14.94
CA ILE A 508 2.44 -0.08 -13.57
C ILE A 508 1.01 -0.62 -13.53
N SER A 509 0.18 -0.23 -14.51
CA SER A 509 -1.19 -0.76 -14.61
C SER A 509 -1.21 -2.28 -14.80
N LEU A 510 -0.33 -2.81 -15.65
CA LEU A 510 -0.17 -4.26 -15.86
C LEU A 510 0.26 -4.98 -14.58
N GLY A 511 1.25 -4.43 -13.86
CA GLY A 511 1.73 -5.01 -12.60
C GLY A 511 0.66 -5.05 -11.51
N ARG A 512 -0.20 -4.03 -11.43
CA ARG A 512 -1.32 -3.99 -10.48
C ARG A 512 -2.42 -4.99 -10.82
N MET A 513 -2.80 -5.09 -12.09
CA MET A 513 -3.78 -6.07 -12.57
C MET A 513 -3.34 -7.52 -12.34
N LEU A 514 -2.02 -7.78 -12.31
CA LEU A 514 -1.47 -9.12 -12.04
C LEU A 514 -1.94 -9.68 -10.70
N LEU A 515 -2.13 -8.85 -9.66
CA LEU A 515 -2.65 -9.30 -8.37
C LEU A 515 -4.10 -9.80 -8.46
N ASP A 516 -4.92 -9.19 -9.32
CA ASP A 516 -6.30 -9.65 -9.53
C ASP A 516 -6.32 -10.90 -10.42
N ILE A 517 -5.44 -10.99 -11.42
CA ILE A 517 -5.24 -12.20 -12.22
C ILE A 517 -4.83 -13.38 -11.34
N LEU A 518 -3.94 -13.19 -10.36
CA LEU A 518 -3.53 -14.26 -9.43
C LEU A 518 -4.69 -14.74 -8.55
N LYS A 519 -5.55 -13.84 -8.05
CA LYS A 519 -6.76 -14.24 -7.30
C LYS A 519 -7.70 -15.08 -8.17
N PHE A 520 -7.87 -14.69 -9.44
CA PHE A 520 -8.69 -15.44 -10.38
C PHE A 520 -8.07 -16.80 -10.77
N LEU A 521 -6.76 -16.83 -10.96
CA LEU A 521 -6.00 -18.05 -11.26
C LEU A 521 -6.22 -19.12 -10.18
N PHE A 522 -6.37 -18.73 -8.92
CA PHE A 522 -6.70 -19.67 -7.84
C PHE A 522 -8.03 -20.40 -8.07
N ILE A 523 -9.09 -19.69 -8.51
CA ILE A 523 -10.39 -20.29 -8.87
C ILE A 523 -10.21 -21.24 -10.05
N TYR A 524 -9.46 -20.82 -11.06
CA TYR A 524 -9.15 -21.67 -12.21
C TYR A 524 -8.39 -22.95 -11.81
N CYS A 525 -7.39 -22.86 -10.93
CA CYS A 525 -6.65 -24.02 -10.42
C CYS A 525 -7.57 -25.01 -9.68
N LEU A 526 -8.56 -24.55 -8.91
CA LEU A 526 -9.54 -25.43 -8.27
C LEU A 526 -10.39 -26.18 -9.29
N VAL A 527 -10.85 -25.50 -10.34
CA VAL A 527 -11.60 -26.13 -11.44
C VAL A 527 -10.71 -27.14 -12.17
N LEU A 528 -9.49 -26.77 -12.50
CA LEU A 528 -8.52 -27.64 -13.17
C LEU A 528 -8.24 -28.90 -12.34
N LEU A 529 -8.03 -28.78 -11.03
CA LEU A 529 -7.85 -29.93 -10.13
C LEU A 529 -9.10 -30.82 -10.02
N ALA A 530 -10.30 -30.23 -9.96
CA ALA A 530 -11.55 -30.97 -9.88
C ALA A 530 -11.77 -31.85 -11.13
N PHE A 531 -11.59 -31.27 -12.33
CA PHE A 531 -11.70 -32.00 -13.59
C PHE A 531 -10.54 -32.98 -13.81
N ALA A 532 -9.32 -32.63 -13.38
CA ALA A 532 -8.17 -33.54 -13.45
C ALA A 532 -8.40 -34.81 -12.61
N ASN A 533 -8.97 -34.67 -11.40
CA ASN A 533 -9.34 -35.80 -10.57
C ASN A 533 -10.44 -36.65 -11.22
N GLY A 534 -11.47 -36.01 -11.77
CA GLY A 534 -12.57 -36.71 -12.45
C GLY A 534 -12.12 -37.50 -13.67
N LEU A 535 -11.32 -36.89 -14.55
CA LEU A 535 -10.80 -37.54 -15.76
C LEU A 535 -9.75 -38.60 -15.44
N ASN A 536 -8.84 -38.35 -14.49
CA ASN A 536 -7.90 -39.36 -14.04
C ASN A 536 -8.65 -40.58 -13.50
N GLN A 537 -9.64 -40.37 -12.63
CA GLN A 537 -10.41 -41.48 -12.05
C GLN A 537 -11.15 -42.31 -13.11
N LEU A 538 -11.60 -41.67 -14.20
CA LEU A 538 -12.26 -42.35 -15.31
C LEU A 538 -11.28 -43.14 -16.19
N TYR A 539 -10.10 -42.58 -16.48
CA TYR A 539 -9.15 -43.13 -17.45
C TYR A 539 -7.96 -43.88 -16.83
N PHE A 540 -7.82 -43.91 -15.51
CA PHE A 540 -6.73 -44.57 -14.79
C PHE A 540 -6.54 -46.04 -15.18
N TYR A 541 -7.63 -46.77 -15.40
CA TYR A 541 -7.59 -48.21 -15.75
C TYR A 541 -7.16 -48.50 -17.20
N TYR A 542 -7.08 -47.46 -18.05
CA TYR A 542 -6.74 -47.60 -19.47
C TYR A 542 -5.28 -47.24 -19.75
N GLU A 543 -4.41 -47.30 -18.74
CA GLU A 543 -2.99 -47.08 -18.92
C GLU A 543 -2.37 -48.13 -19.86
N THR A 544 -1.66 -47.66 -20.89
CA THR A 544 -0.89 -48.51 -21.81
C THR A 544 0.61 -48.36 -21.58
N SER A 545 1.36 -49.45 -21.77
CA SER A 545 2.81 -49.46 -21.59
C SER A 545 3.50 -48.72 -22.75
N ALA A 546 4.65 -48.07 -22.47
CA ALA A 546 5.39 -47.34 -23.50
C ALA A 546 5.85 -48.23 -24.66
N SER A 547 6.06 -49.53 -24.41
CA SER A 547 6.44 -50.54 -25.42
C SER A 547 5.32 -50.89 -26.41
N GLU A 548 4.06 -50.56 -26.09
CA GLU A 548 2.89 -50.84 -26.94
C GLU A 548 2.55 -49.67 -27.87
N GLU A 549 3.29 -48.55 -27.77
CA GLU A 549 3.04 -47.31 -28.51
C GLU A 549 4.12 -47.09 -29.58
N PRO A 550 3.77 -46.49 -30.73
CA PRO A 550 4.73 -46.25 -31.81
C PRO A 550 5.86 -45.33 -31.32
N ASN A 551 7.09 -45.67 -31.67
CA ASN A 551 8.33 -44.97 -31.28
C ASN A 551 8.65 -44.97 -29.78
N ASN A 552 8.04 -45.86 -28.97
CA ASN A 552 8.24 -45.93 -27.51
C ASN A 552 8.01 -44.59 -26.78
N CYS A 553 7.18 -43.70 -27.34
CA CYS A 553 6.89 -42.39 -26.79
C CYS A 553 5.59 -42.44 -25.98
N LYS A 554 5.63 -41.98 -24.72
CA LYS A 554 4.46 -41.92 -23.82
C LYS A 554 4.19 -40.48 -23.39
N GLY A 555 2.91 -40.10 -23.41
CA GLY A 555 2.39 -38.85 -22.87
C GLY A 555 1.89 -37.88 -23.95
N ILE A 556 1.38 -36.73 -23.50
CA ILE A 556 0.76 -35.74 -24.38
C ILE A 556 1.74 -35.04 -25.33
N ARG A 557 3.05 -35.05 -25.02
CA ARG A 557 4.07 -34.37 -25.81
C ARG A 557 4.55 -35.17 -27.03
N CYS A 558 4.03 -36.39 -27.21
CA CYS A 558 4.31 -37.23 -28.37
C CYS A 558 3.53 -36.75 -29.60
N GLU A 559 4.06 -37.04 -30.79
CA GLU A 559 3.40 -36.73 -32.07
C GLU A 559 1.96 -37.29 -32.12
N LYS A 560 1.81 -38.56 -31.70
CA LYS A 560 0.52 -39.16 -31.40
C LYS A 560 0.25 -39.05 -29.90
N GLN A 561 -0.56 -38.06 -29.52
CA GLN A 561 -0.99 -37.84 -28.14
C GLN A 561 -1.63 -39.12 -27.58
N ASN A 562 -0.95 -39.78 -26.64
CA ASN A 562 -1.38 -41.02 -26.02
C ASN A 562 -1.40 -40.88 -24.49
N ASN A 563 -2.20 -41.71 -23.82
CA ASN A 563 -2.30 -41.77 -22.35
C ASN A 563 -2.46 -40.40 -21.66
N ALA A 564 -3.19 -39.46 -22.29
CA ALA A 564 -3.31 -38.09 -21.78
C ALA A 564 -3.95 -38.01 -20.38
N PHE A 565 -4.82 -38.97 -20.06
CA PHE A 565 -5.60 -39.00 -18.81
C PHE A 565 -5.20 -40.12 -17.84
N SER A 566 -4.07 -40.80 -18.04
CA SER A 566 -3.73 -42.01 -17.26
C SER A 566 -3.16 -41.72 -15.86
N THR A 567 -2.47 -40.59 -15.68
CA THR A 567 -1.92 -40.17 -14.40
C THR A 567 -2.35 -38.75 -14.08
N LEU A 568 -2.45 -38.41 -12.79
CA LEU A 568 -2.86 -37.07 -12.37
C LEU A 568 -1.97 -35.96 -12.96
N PHE A 569 -0.66 -36.19 -13.08
CA PHE A 569 0.23 -35.17 -13.64
C PHE A 569 -0.01 -34.94 -15.14
N GLU A 570 -0.16 -36.01 -15.93
CA GLU A 570 -0.51 -35.91 -17.36
C GLU A 570 -1.93 -35.35 -17.55
N THR A 571 -2.87 -35.65 -16.65
CA THR A 571 -4.24 -35.08 -16.71
C THR A 571 -4.23 -33.57 -16.44
N LEU A 572 -3.43 -33.10 -15.48
CA LEU A 572 -3.24 -31.67 -15.23
C LEU A 572 -2.59 -30.98 -16.42
N GLN A 573 -1.54 -31.57 -16.99
CA GLN A 573 -0.85 -31.03 -18.15
C GLN A 573 -1.75 -31.01 -19.40
N SER A 574 -2.56 -32.05 -19.60
CA SER A 574 -3.51 -32.09 -20.71
C SER A 574 -4.59 -31.03 -20.58
N LEU A 575 -5.27 -30.93 -19.44
CA LEU A 575 -6.25 -29.86 -19.24
C LEU A 575 -5.66 -28.46 -19.39
N PHE A 576 -4.42 -28.25 -18.94
CA PHE A 576 -3.72 -26.98 -19.17
C PHE A 576 -3.53 -26.67 -20.67
N TRP A 577 -3.02 -27.63 -21.46
CA TRP A 577 -2.79 -27.43 -22.89
C TRP A 577 -4.09 -27.33 -23.71
N SER A 578 -5.20 -27.88 -23.22
CA SER A 578 -6.47 -27.81 -23.92
C SER A 578 -7.05 -26.40 -23.95
N VAL A 579 -6.74 -25.56 -22.97
CA VAL A 579 -7.11 -24.13 -22.97
C VAL A 579 -6.52 -23.39 -24.17
N PHE A 580 -5.36 -23.81 -24.67
CA PHE A 580 -4.74 -23.24 -25.87
C PHE A 580 -5.19 -23.92 -27.17
N GLY A 581 -6.08 -24.91 -27.11
CA GLY A 581 -6.53 -25.66 -28.28
C GLY A 581 -5.49 -26.62 -28.87
N LEU A 582 -4.45 -26.98 -28.10
CA LEU A 582 -3.36 -27.87 -28.56
C LEU A 582 -3.66 -29.36 -28.37
N LEU A 583 -4.81 -29.70 -27.78
CA LEU A 583 -5.27 -31.08 -27.58
C LEU A 583 -6.32 -31.48 -28.59
N ASN A 584 -6.10 -32.65 -29.19
CA ASN A 584 -7.05 -33.22 -30.14
C ASN A 584 -8.10 -34.07 -29.41
N LEU A 585 -9.30 -34.17 -29.99
CA LEU A 585 -10.41 -34.91 -29.37
C LEU A 585 -10.13 -36.42 -29.21
N TYR A 586 -9.31 -37.02 -30.08
CA TYR A 586 -9.04 -38.47 -30.05
C TYR A 586 -8.32 -38.94 -28.78
N VAL A 587 -7.82 -38.04 -27.94
CA VAL A 587 -7.21 -38.38 -26.64
C VAL A 587 -8.18 -38.94 -25.61
N THR A 588 -9.49 -38.75 -25.80
CA THR A 588 -10.54 -39.37 -24.98
C THR A 588 -10.90 -40.78 -25.41
N ASN A 589 -10.38 -41.24 -26.56
CA ASN A 589 -10.64 -42.57 -27.07
C ASN A 589 -9.77 -43.60 -26.35
N VAL A 590 -10.32 -44.79 -26.17
CA VAL A 590 -9.69 -45.91 -25.49
C VAL A 590 -9.42 -47.03 -26.52
N LYS A 591 -8.36 -47.82 -26.34
CA LYS A 591 -8.09 -48.96 -27.24
C LYS A 591 -9.21 -50.03 -27.19
N ALA A 592 -9.84 -50.19 -26.02
CA ALA A 592 -10.98 -51.07 -25.81
C ALA A 592 -12.28 -50.41 -26.31
N ARG A 593 -13.21 -51.22 -26.84
CA ARG A 593 -14.52 -50.77 -27.35
C ARG A 593 -15.49 -50.42 -26.21
N HIS A 594 -15.17 -49.41 -25.41
CA HIS A 594 -16.00 -48.91 -24.32
C HIS A 594 -16.54 -47.52 -24.67
N GLU A 595 -17.53 -47.50 -25.57
CA GLU A 595 -18.14 -46.25 -26.06
C GLU A 595 -18.76 -45.41 -24.93
N PHE A 596 -19.27 -46.05 -23.87
CA PHE A 596 -19.83 -45.33 -22.72
C PHE A 596 -18.78 -44.52 -21.96
N THR A 597 -17.59 -45.10 -21.70
CA THR A 597 -16.52 -44.38 -21.00
C THR A 597 -15.92 -43.27 -21.87
N GLU A 598 -15.78 -43.52 -23.17
CA GLU A 598 -15.34 -42.50 -24.13
C GLU A 598 -16.33 -41.33 -24.19
N PHE A 599 -17.63 -41.62 -24.24
CA PHE A 599 -18.68 -40.61 -24.24
C PHE A 599 -18.70 -39.78 -22.95
N VAL A 600 -18.63 -40.42 -21.78
CA VAL A 600 -18.59 -39.72 -20.49
C VAL A 600 -17.33 -38.86 -20.38
N GLY A 601 -16.17 -39.38 -20.77
CA GLY A 601 -14.91 -38.63 -20.73
C GLY A 601 -14.87 -37.46 -21.71
N ALA A 602 -15.37 -37.65 -22.94
CA ALA A 602 -15.54 -36.56 -23.90
C ALA A 602 -16.52 -35.50 -23.40
N THR A 603 -17.59 -35.90 -22.70
CA THR A 603 -18.55 -34.97 -22.08
C THR A 603 -17.93 -34.18 -20.92
N MET A 604 -17.17 -34.84 -20.05
CA MET A 604 -16.43 -34.17 -18.96
C MET A 604 -15.36 -33.20 -19.50
N PHE A 605 -14.65 -33.60 -20.56
CA PHE A 605 -13.69 -32.72 -21.23
C PHE A 605 -14.37 -31.55 -21.95
N GLY A 606 -15.51 -31.78 -22.61
CA GLY A 606 -16.31 -30.73 -23.25
C GLY A 606 -16.85 -29.72 -22.24
N THR A 607 -17.40 -30.19 -21.12
CA THR A 607 -17.86 -29.31 -20.04
C THR A 607 -16.72 -28.52 -19.40
N TYR A 608 -15.54 -29.12 -19.22
CA TYR A 608 -14.34 -28.39 -18.82
C TYR A 608 -14.01 -27.25 -19.80
N ASN A 609 -13.98 -27.52 -21.11
CA ASN A 609 -13.67 -26.50 -22.11
C ASN A 609 -14.72 -25.38 -22.12
N VAL A 610 -16.02 -25.69 -21.96
CA VAL A 610 -17.07 -24.66 -21.84
C VAL A 610 -16.85 -23.79 -20.59
N ILE A 611 -16.62 -24.40 -19.42
CA ILE A 611 -16.39 -23.66 -18.18
C ILE A 611 -15.11 -22.82 -18.29
N SER A 612 -14.02 -23.39 -18.77
CA SER A 612 -12.73 -22.71 -18.85
C SER A 612 -12.70 -21.59 -19.91
N LEU A 613 -13.08 -21.89 -21.16
CA LEU A 613 -12.93 -20.96 -22.28
C LEU A 613 -14.09 -19.99 -22.44
N VAL A 614 -15.33 -20.42 -22.15
CA VAL A 614 -16.50 -19.57 -22.35
C VAL A 614 -16.86 -18.81 -21.08
N VAL A 615 -16.80 -19.45 -19.92
CA VAL A 615 -17.21 -18.81 -18.66
C VAL A 615 -16.03 -18.09 -18.00
N LEU A 616 -14.99 -18.83 -17.62
CA LEU A 616 -13.87 -18.28 -16.82
C LEU A 616 -13.05 -17.26 -17.60
N LEU A 617 -12.70 -17.52 -18.87
CA LEU A 617 -11.94 -16.57 -19.68
C LEU A 617 -12.69 -15.23 -19.86
N ASN A 618 -13.99 -15.28 -20.16
CA ASN A 618 -14.80 -14.06 -20.34
C ASN A 618 -15.00 -13.30 -19.02
N MET A 619 -15.16 -14.03 -17.90
CA MET A 619 -15.22 -13.42 -16.57
C MET A 619 -13.89 -12.74 -16.21
N LEU A 620 -12.74 -13.35 -16.54
CA LEU A 620 -11.42 -12.75 -16.34
C LEU A 620 -11.27 -11.46 -17.14
N ILE A 621 -11.68 -11.46 -18.42
CA ILE A 621 -11.66 -10.25 -19.27
C ILE A 621 -12.52 -9.14 -18.66
N ALA A 622 -13.74 -9.47 -18.20
CA ALA A 622 -14.62 -8.49 -17.57
C ALA A 622 -14.01 -7.91 -16.27
N MET A 623 -13.42 -8.76 -15.44
CA MET A 623 -12.75 -8.35 -14.20
C MET A 623 -11.54 -7.46 -14.48
N MET A 624 -10.71 -7.82 -15.47
CA MET A 624 -9.56 -7.02 -15.89
C MET A 624 -9.98 -5.64 -16.42
N ASN A 625 -11.08 -5.55 -17.18
CA ASN A 625 -11.57 -4.26 -17.68
C ASN A 625 -11.99 -3.33 -16.54
N ASN A 626 -12.70 -3.83 -15.53
CA ASN A 626 -13.09 -3.02 -14.37
C ASN A 626 -11.86 -2.65 -13.52
N SER A 627 -10.95 -3.60 -13.27
CA SER A 627 -9.70 -3.34 -12.55
C SER A 627 -8.85 -2.28 -13.25
N TYR A 628 -8.69 -2.37 -14.58
CA TYR A 628 -7.95 -1.39 -15.37
C TYR A 628 -8.53 0.02 -15.24
N GLN A 629 -9.87 0.17 -15.30
CA GLN A 629 -10.53 1.48 -15.15
C GLN A 629 -10.21 2.11 -13.79
N LEU A 630 -10.34 1.35 -12.70
CA LEU A 630 -10.05 1.84 -11.34
C LEU A 630 -8.56 2.21 -11.15
N ILE A 631 -7.65 1.47 -11.79
CA ILE A 631 -6.21 1.71 -11.71
C ILE A 631 -5.80 2.90 -12.58
N ALA A 632 -6.42 3.08 -13.75
CA ALA A 632 -6.09 4.12 -14.72
C ALA A 632 -6.24 5.53 -14.12
N ASP A 633 -7.27 5.77 -13.29
CA ASP A 633 -7.53 7.06 -12.65
C ASP A 633 -6.35 7.55 -11.79
N HIS A 634 -5.59 6.63 -11.19
CA HIS A 634 -4.45 6.94 -10.33
C HIS A 634 -3.08 6.56 -10.95
N ALA A 635 -3.06 6.07 -12.19
CA ALA A 635 -1.88 5.48 -12.82
C ALA A 635 -0.70 6.45 -12.91
N ASP A 636 -0.95 7.73 -13.21
CA ASP A 636 0.08 8.76 -13.31
C ASP A 636 0.74 9.06 -11.96
N ILE A 637 -0.04 9.07 -10.87
CA ILE A 637 0.44 9.30 -9.52
C ILE A 637 1.31 8.10 -9.09
N GLU A 638 0.83 6.89 -9.34
CA GLU A 638 1.57 5.67 -9.03
C GLU A 638 2.87 5.56 -9.85
N TRP A 639 2.82 5.89 -11.14
CA TRP A 639 3.99 5.89 -12.01
C TRP A 639 5.02 6.92 -11.55
N LYS A 640 4.63 8.16 -11.23
CA LYS A 640 5.56 9.16 -10.69
C LYS A 640 6.19 8.73 -9.37
N PHE A 641 5.43 8.06 -8.51
CA PHE A 641 5.96 7.48 -7.27
C PHE A 641 6.99 6.39 -7.56
N ALA A 642 6.67 5.41 -8.41
CA ALA A 642 7.59 4.34 -8.80
C ALA A 642 8.86 4.87 -9.49
N ARG A 643 8.70 5.85 -10.39
CA ARG A 643 9.82 6.54 -11.04
C ARG A 643 10.70 7.27 -10.03
N THR A 644 10.10 7.90 -9.01
CA THR A 644 10.86 8.59 -7.96
C THR A 644 11.63 7.59 -7.11
N LYS A 645 11.04 6.43 -6.75
CA LYS A 645 11.76 5.34 -6.07
C LYS A 645 12.97 4.89 -6.89
N LEU A 646 12.81 4.73 -8.21
CA LEU A 646 13.93 4.43 -9.11
C LEU A 646 14.98 5.54 -9.11
N TRP A 647 14.59 6.82 -9.18
CA TRP A 647 15.58 7.91 -9.17
C TRP A 647 16.34 7.99 -7.85
N MET A 648 15.67 7.76 -6.71
CA MET A 648 16.27 7.79 -5.39
C MET A 648 17.40 6.76 -5.25
N SER A 649 17.28 5.57 -5.85
CA SER A 649 18.34 4.55 -5.77
C SER A 649 19.65 4.97 -6.46
N TYR A 650 19.60 5.90 -7.41
CA TYR A 650 20.78 6.44 -8.10
C TYR A 650 21.31 7.76 -7.52
N PHE A 651 20.56 8.42 -6.62
CA PHE A 651 21.05 9.62 -5.93
C PHE A 651 22.12 9.26 -4.88
N ASP A 652 21.97 8.14 -4.19
CA ASP A 652 22.94 7.72 -3.17
C ASP A 652 24.32 7.41 -3.80
N GLU A 653 25.39 7.71 -3.05
CA GLU A 653 26.77 7.53 -3.52
C GLU A 653 27.25 6.06 -3.50
N GLY A 654 26.47 5.15 -2.90
CA GLY A 654 26.86 3.77 -2.60
C GLY A 654 27.03 2.83 -3.80
N ALA A 655 26.33 3.05 -4.92
CA ALA A 655 26.30 2.13 -6.08
C ALA A 655 26.69 2.83 -7.41
N THR A 656 27.78 3.58 -7.38
CA THR A 656 28.25 4.38 -8.53
C THR A 656 28.76 3.55 -9.71
N LEU A 657 29.27 2.34 -9.45
CA LEU A 657 29.87 1.47 -10.49
C LEU A 657 28.86 0.44 -11.00
N PRO A 658 28.68 0.29 -12.33
CA PRO A 658 27.87 -0.79 -12.89
C PRO A 658 28.61 -2.14 -12.79
N PRO A 659 27.88 -3.27 -12.61
CA PRO A 659 28.42 -4.60 -12.94
C PRO A 659 29.00 -4.57 -14.36
N PRO A 660 30.15 -5.17 -14.68
CA PRO A 660 30.97 -6.06 -13.84
C PRO A 660 31.99 -5.32 -12.96
N PHE A 661 32.17 -4.01 -13.14
CA PHE A 661 33.23 -3.22 -12.48
C PHE A 661 33.00 -3.02 -10.98
N ASN A 662 31.81 -3.33 -10.47
CA ASN A 662 31.47 -3.24 -9.04
C ASN A 662 32.26 -4.23 -8.16
N ILE A 663 32.76 -5.35 -8.71
CA ILE A 663 33.55 -6.34 -7.96
C ILE A 663 34.97 -5.81 -7.69
N VAL A 664 35.51 -4.98 -8.58
CA VAL A 664 36.90 -4.53 -8.47
C VAL A 664 37.01 -3.62 -7.25
N PRO A 665 37.76 -4.03 -6.21
CA PRO A 665 37.80 -3.28 -4.97
C PRO A 665 38.41 -1.91 -5.24
N SER A 666 37.67 -0.86 -4.91
CA SER A 666 38.22 0.48 -4.87
C SER A 666 39.26 0.60 -3.74
N PRO A 667 40.28 1.46 -3.87
CA PRO A 667 41.23 1.73 -2.78
C PRO A 667 40.54 2.15 -1.48
N LYS A 668 39.37 2.81 -1.59
CA LYS A 668 38.53 3.18 -0.44
C LYS A 668 37.89 1.96 0.24
N SER A 669 37.34 1.02 -0.52
CA SER A 669 36.70 -0.17 0.05
C SER A 669 37.69 -1.08 0.76
N VAL A 670 38.94 -1.16 0.27
CA VAL A 670 40.03 -1.87 0.98
C VAL A 670 40.35 -1.17 2.30
N TRP A 671 40.43 0.17 2.30
CA TRP A 671 40.65 0.93 3.53
C TRP A 671 39.51 0.79 4.54
N TYR A 672 38.25 0.85 4.11
CA TYR A 672 37.09 0.62 4.97
C TYR A 672 37.03 -0.83 5.50
N LEU A 673 37.36 -1.81 4.67
CA LEU A 673 37.45 -3.21 5.09
C LEU A 673 38.56 -3.40 6.13
N CYS A 674 39.74 -2.81 5.91
CA CYS A 674 40.82 -2.82 6.90
C CYS A 674 40.42 -2.12 8.20
N LYS A 675 39.71 -0.98 8.14
CA LYS A 675 39.20 -0.28 9.33
C LYS A 675 38.13 -1.10 10.06
N TRP A 676 37.22 -1.76 9.34
CA TRP A 676 36.20 -2.64 9.91
C TRP A 676 36.82 -3.87 10.57
N ILE A 677 37.77 -4.54 9.90
CA ILE A 677 38.54 -5.66 10.47
C ILE A 677 39.34 -5.20 11.69
N HIS A 678 39.92 -3.99 11.66
CA HIS A 678 40.64 -3.42 12.80
C HIS A 678 39.72 -3.13 13.99
N ASN A 679 38.54 -2.56 13.76
CA ASN A 679 37.54 -2.33 14.81
C ASN A 679 36.98 -3.63 15.41
N GLN A 680 36.92 -4.72 14.63
CA GLN A 680 36.51 -6.05 15.10
C GLN A 680 37.62 -6.76 15.89
N LEU A 681 38.89 -6.57 15.51
CA LEU A 681 40.05 -7.21 16.16
C LEU A 681 40.61 -6.42 17.35
N CYS A 682 40.37 -5.12 17.41
CA CYS A 682 40.71 -4.23 18.52
C CYS A 682 39.50 -3.34 18.81
N PRO A 683 38.52 -3.79 19.62
CA PRO A 683 37.52 -2.89 20.14
C PRO A 683 38.25 -1.89 21.06
N GLY A 684 38.43 -0.65 20.59
CA GLY A 684 38.80 0.44 21.47
C GLY A 684 37.69 0.67 22.50
N ASP A 685 38.05 1.22 23.66
CA ASP A 685 37.20 1.51 24.85
C ASP A 685 35.86 2.23 24.60
N ASP A 686 35.51 2.58 23.36
CA ASP A 686 34.22 3.18 23.00
C ASP A 686 33.05 2.18 22.99
N SER A 687 33.30 0.86 22.95
CA SER A 687 32.22 -0.16 22.96
C SER A 687 31.49 -0.30 24.30
N ASP A 688 32.13 0.07 25.41
CA ASP A 688 31.53 0.01 26.75
C ASP A 688 30.45 1.09 26.97
N ASN A 689 30.46 2.17 26.17
CA ASN A 689 29.42 3.20 26.20
C ASN A 689 28.20 2.81 25.34
N GLU A 690 28.36 2.04 24.26
CA GLU A 690 27.24 1.53 23.46
C GLU A 690 26.49 0.39 24.15
N GLN A 691 27.19 -0.51 24.86
CA GLN A 691 26.54 -1.58 25.63
C GLN A 691 25.72 -1.05 26.82
N LYS A 692 26.21 -0.02 27.53
CA LYS A 692 25.41 0.68 28.55
C LYS A 692 24.22 1.45 27.96
N ARG A 693 24.32 1.95 26.72
CA ARG A 693 23.20 2.61 26.01
C ARG A 693 22.13 1.61 25.56
N HIS A 694 22.52 0.41 25.11
CA HIS A 694 21.58 -0.64 24.73
C HIS A 694 20.81 -1.24 25.91
N GLU A 695 21.41 -1.30 27.10
CA GLU A 695 20.68 -1.67 28.33
C GLU A 695 19.63 -0.61 28.72
N ASN A 696 19.96 0.68 28.58
CA ASN A 696 18.99 1.76 28.83
C ASN A 696 17.84 1.78 27.80
N LEU A 697 18.07 1.38 26.55
CA LEU A 697 17.02 1.25 25.52
C LEU A 697 16.07 0.06 25.76
N LYS A 698 16.55 -1.04 26.37
CA LYS A 698 15.68 -2.14 26.80
C LYS A 698 14.80 -1.78 27.99
N THR A 699 15.22 -0.83 28.84
CA THR A 699 14.38 -0.35 29.94
C THR A 699 13.27 0.62 29.51
N PHE A 700 13.30 1.15 28.28
CA PHE A 700 12.25 2.03 27.74
C PHE A 700 11.23 1.33 26.83
N THR A 701 11.48 0.10 26.39
CA THR A 701 10.53 -0.71 25.61
C THR A 701 9.65 -1.63 26.47
N VAL A 702 9.82 -1.57 27.79
CA VAL A 702 8.93 -2.19 28.78
C VAL A 702 8.53 -1.14 29.82
N ARG A 703 7.66 -0.21 29.43
CA ARG A 703 6.69 0.42 30.33
C ARG A 703 5.58 1.13 29.55
#